data_AF-A0ABD5EX74-F1
#
_entry.id   AF-A0ABD5EX74-F1
#
_cell.length_a   1.000
_cell.length_b   1.000
_cell.length_c   1.000
_cell.angle_alpha   90.00
_cell.angle_beta   90.00
_cell.angle_gamma   90.00
#
_symmetry.space_group_name_H-M   'P 1'
#
loop_
_entity.id
_entity.type
_entity.pdbx_description
1 polymer ?
#
loop_
_entity_poly.entity_id
_entity_poly.type
_entity_poly.pdbx_seq_one_letter_code
_entity_poly.pdbx_strand_id
1 'polypeptide(L)'
;MAIRELSYVLHRDPDTGADRLTPTTEVPDGVPDGPVERVIAATHRGALSAALSHTRLPHRAGGTLLCSARHDEEAAGVRVDARWAPDGDWPRWPVDSWRPRALPGGPGTDAFAPAGRLWDEALLAKFAADRGERLAPFLADVRRLFADPAGRQIVLAEEDQETVARWIALACASLPVPLARALTFTTAADDPAAAPQQIVGVGPGLDTAVFDRFDLVTRTHLFRVHDGLGGPGSPRATDPWAELTAWLWRAGAAPRPTDRPEDAFALLPLARRALRVPDWDGLGADLPRTLLDTAARAAAEDTTDADTVRDLTDLCSRAAALPGLDVQPLAAALLRRRLRTAGPPGVDAVLSAAVDLPLDPGTRRAVRAEYGPPPEDDLRSLLLTPPGPSWGRPLRTLLGTGPAEDPVVDDAVSALARALARPEDRRTCADTVALLDSLGDRAFTRRVVDRLARGAGETRLQALRALARSPHADWLSGHLDGAPLAVRLAVSAGRLGRGAYGLSGVDLWTELVHAHLDGEISDTATVRMLWTLVWPGRNGGPTPREQGRVTEVCPPGLIAEAGLADRLTFWLRNPQHLDRPYIAFAREAARAPGRLPEADLAVAQLVCLAHDFAAGREPLADTMRRCPTLKARAGRLGTVLDDAVDYWLAHGMARSDPEELRRTGALHRVATGRMALIRHYGDAVREAQAHGGALDPAALRDPRRVASLFLVWTDAVDGAKGGWRQLSGELLLDVLGAVLPQLDERALGEVATLLAGRGGERGVQAWNKWRQGMR
;
A
#
# COMPACT_ATOMS: atom_id res chain seq x y z
N MET A 1 -10.26 -35.47 -39.14
CA MET A 1 -10.03 -35.56 -40.60
C MET A 1 -9.74 -37.00 -40.96
N ALA A 2 -10.50 -37.61 -41.86
CA ALA A 2 -10.14 -38.91 -42.41
C ALA A 2 -9.04 -38.68 -43.46
N ILE A 3 -7.82 -39.08 -43.16
CA ILE A 3 -6.69 -39.04 -44.09
C ILE A 3 -7.07 -39.89 -45.30
N ARG A 4 -6.92 -39.35 -46.53
CA ARG A 4 -7.11 -40.16 -47.75
C ARG A 4 -5.94 -41.13 -47.87
N GLU A 5 -6.11 -42.29 -47.26
CA GLU A 5 -5.18 -43.41 -47.37
C GLU A 5 -5.38 -44.08 -48.73
N LEU A 6 -4.88 -43.44 -49.79
CA LEU A 6 -4.95 -43.98 -51.14
C LEU A 6 -4.26 -45.34 -51.19
N SER A 7 -5.04 -46.39 -51.43
CA SER A 7 -4.55 -47.75 -51.62
C SER A 7 -4.85 -48.16 -53.06
N TYR A 8 -3.97 -48.91 -53.72
CA TYR A 8 -4.09 -49.18 -55.16
C TYR A 8 -4.30 -50.66 -55.49
N VAL A 9 -5.35 -50.98 -56.24
CA VAL A 9 -5.58 -52.34 -56.78
C VAL A 9 -4.88 -52.46 -58.12
N LEU A 10 -4.19 -53.57 -58.34
CA LEU A 10 -3.67 -53.95 -59.65
C LEU A 10 -4.83 -54.48 -60.50
N HIS A 11 -5.20 -53.77 -61.56
CA HIS A 11 -6.17 -54.20 -62.56
C HIS A 11 -5.49 -54.40 -63.90
N ARG A 12 -5.86 -55.43 -64.65
CA ARG A 12 -5.39 -55.61 -66.02
C ARG A 12 -6.37 -54.94 -66.96
N ASP A 13 -5.94 -53.85 -67.59
CA ASP A 13 -6.75 -53.10 -68.54
C ASP A 13 -7.23 -54.05 -69.67
N PRO A 14 -8.55 -54.16 -69.90
CA PRO A 14 -9.11 -55.14 -70.82
C PRO A 14 -8.81 -54.81 -72.29
N ASP A 15 -8.56 -53.54 -72.62
CA ASP A 15 -8.34 -53.06 -73.99
C ASP A 15 -6.86 -53.14 -74.38
N THR A 16 -5.96 -52.90 -73.43
CA THR A 16 -4.51 -52.86 -73.66
C THR A 16 -3.77 -54.09 -73.13
N GLY A 17 -4.41 -54.92 -72.32
CA GLY A 17 -3.81 -56.09 -71.66
C GLY A 17 -2.75 -55.73 -70.61
N ALA A 18 -2.59 -54.44 -70.31
CA ALA A 18 -1.57 -53.91 -69.42
C ALA A 18 -2.05 -53.87 -67.97
N ASP A 19 -1.26 -54.40 -67.04
CA ASP A 19 -1.47 -54.20 -65.61
C ASP A 19 -1.35 -52.69 -65.27
N ARG A 20 -2.32 -52.15 -64.55
CA ARG A 20 -2.42 -50.76 -64.10
C ARG A 20 -2.82 -50.71 -62.63
N LEU A 21 -2.30 -49.74 -61.90
CA LEU A 21 -2.67 -49.49 -60.50
C LEU A 21 -3.76 -48.43 -60.46
N THR A 22 -4.94 -48.80 -59.95
CA THR A 22 -6.07 -47.88 -59.81
C THR A 22 -6.35 -47.63 -58.34
N PRO A 23 -6.52 -46.36 -57.90
CA PRO A 23 -6.84 -46.06 -56.51
C PRO A 23 -8.20 -46.66 -56.14
N THR A 24 -8.26 -47.33 -54.99
CA THR A 24 -9.49 -47.85 -54.37
C THR A 24 -9.64 -47.30 -52.95
N THR A 25 -10.89 -47.17 -52.50
CA THR A 25 -11.25 -46.91 -51.10
C THR A 25 -11.75 -48.16 -50.39
N GLU A 26 -12.05 -49.24 -51.13
CA GLU A 26 -12.50 -50.52 -50.60
C GLU A 26 -11.37 -51.55 -50.63
N VAL A 27 -11.21 -52.30 -49.53
CA VAL A 27 -10.19 -53.35 -49.40
C VAL A 27 -10.74 -54.64 -50.02
N PRO A 28 -10.15 -55.15 -51.12
CA PRO A 28 -10.53 -56.45 -51.67
C PRO A 28 -10.13 -57.57 -50.69
N ASP A 29 -10.99 -58.56 -50.49
CA ASP A 29 -10.66 -59.73 -49.67
C ASP A 29 -9.65 -60.63 -50.39
N GLY A 30 -8.45 -60.81 -49.80
CA GLY A 30 -7.42 -61.75 -50.25
C GLY A 30 -6.54 -61.24 -51.40
N VAL A 31 -5.38 -60.68 -51.08
CA VAL A 31 -4.33 -60.40 -52.07
C VAL A 31 -3.36 -61.60 -52.08
N PRO A 32 -3.15 -62.32 -53.21
CA PRO A 32 -2.20 -63.43 -53.29
C PRO A 32 -0.75 -62.96 -53.10
N ASP A 33 0.20 -63.86 -52.86
CA ASP A 33 1.64 -63.52 -52.71
C ASP A 33 2.38 -63.32 -54.06
N GLY A 34 1.80 -63.71 -55.20
CA GLY A 34 2.34 -63.51 -56.56
C GLY A 34 2.05 -62.20 -57.35
N PRO A 35 1.50 -61.10 -56.81
CA PRO A 35 1.31 -59.83 -57.52
C PRO A 35 2.46 -58.83 -57.30
N VAL A 36 3.39 -59.06 -56.37
CA VAL A 36 4.48 -58.09 -56.08
C VAL A 36 5.34 -57.84 -57.32
N GLU A 37 5.74 -58.88 -58.07
CA GLU A 37 6.48 -58.75 -59.33
C GLU A 37 5.70 -57.99 -60.41
N ARG A 38 4.38 -58.21 -60.50
CA ARG A 38 3.51 -57.49 -61.44
C ARG A 38 3.26 -56.04 -61.02
N VAL A 39 3.20 -55.76 -59.72
CA VAL A 39 3.12 -54.41 -59.19
C VAL A 39 4.46 -53.69 -59.40
N ILE A 40 5.61 -54.33 -59.17
CA ILE A 40 6.95 -53.81 -59.49
C ILE A 40 7.04 -53.46 -60.98
N ALA A 41 6.62 -54.38 -61.85
CA ALA A 41 6.58 -54.15 -63.29
C ALA A 41 5.62 -53.02 -63.68
N ALA A 42 4.47 -52.89 -63.02
CA ALA A 42 3.51 -51.82 -63.26
C ALA A 42 3.99 -50.44 -62.74
N THR A 43 4.76 -50.40 -61.64
CA THR A 43 5.33 -49.16 -61.09
C THR A 43 6.58 -48.67 -61.82
N HIS A 44 7.25 -49.54 -62.59
CA HIS A 44 8.53 -49.21 -63.26
C HIS A 44 8.54 -49.49 -64.76
N ARG A 45 7.38 -49.53 -65.43
CA ARG A 45 7.34 -49.69 -66.91
C ARG A 45 8.17 -48.59 -67.58
N GLY A 46 9.22 -49.01 -68.27
CA GLY A 46 9.98 -48.13 -69.18
C GLY A 46 11.08 -47.29 -68.54
N ALA A 47 11.25 -47.31 -67.20
CA ALA A 47 12.17 -46.40 -66.52
C ALA A 47 13.62 -46.56 -67.03
N LEU A 48 14.06 -45.60 -67.85
CA LEU A 48 15.42 -45.56 -68.43
C LEU A 48 16.49 -45.14 -67.41
N SER A 49 16.12 -44.90 -66.14
CA SER A 49 17.00 -44.37 -65.10
C SER A 49 16.68 -44.95 -63.72
N ALA A 50 17.61 -44.78 -62.77
CA ALA A 50 17.42 -45.26 -61.41
C ALA A 50 16.19 -44.58 -60.76
N ALA A 51 15.25 -45.38 -60.27
CA ALA A 51 13.98 -44.91 -59.74
C ALA A 51 13.67 -45.55 -58.38
N LEU A 52 13.07 -44.77 -57.48
CA LEU A 52 12.48 -45.28 -56.24
C LEU A 52 10.98 -44.99 -56.26
N SER A 53 10.16 -46.02 -56.03
CA SER A 53 8.71 -45.90 -55.92
C SER A 53 8.21 -46.41 -54.57
N HIS A 54 7.35 -45.64 -53.91
CA HIS A 54 6.67 -45.98 -52.68
C HIS A 54 5.15 -45.91 -52.90
N THR A 55 4.49 -47.06 -52.79
CA THR A 55 3.06 -47.23 -53.11
C THR A 55 2.34 -47.99 -51.99
N ARG A 56 1.10 -47.63 -51.70
CA ARG A 56 0.30 -48.30 -50.65
C ARG A 56 -0.66 -49.33 -51.25
N LEU A 57 -0.69 -50.54 -50.67
CA LEU A 57 -1.55 -51.62 -51.14
C LEU A 57 -2.85 -51.71 -50.31
N PRO A 58 -4.00 -52.06 -50.92
CA PRO A 58 -5.28 -52.20 -50.24
C PRO A 58 -5.28 -53.52 -49.49
N HIS A 59 -4.90 -53.47 -48.21
CA HIS A 59 -4.89 -54.64 -47.35
C HIS A 59 -5.50 -54.29 -46.00
N ARG A 60 -6.26 -55.21 -45.38
CA ARG A 60 -6.85 -55.05 -44.03
C ARG A 60 -5.82 -54.78 -42.92
N ALA A 61 -4.53 -54.86 -43.25
CA ALA A 61 -3.40 -54.65 -42.35
C ALA A 61 -2.42 -53.53 -42.78
N GLY A 62 -2.70 -52.80 -43.87
CA GLY A 62 -1.92 -51.63 -44.27
C GLY A 62 -0.50 -51.88 -44.77
N GLY A 63 -0.30 -52.68 -45.82
CA GLY A 63 1.04 -52.87 -46.41
C GLY A 63 1.45 -51.74 -47.37
N THR A 64 2.73 -51.35 -47.35
CA THR A 64 3.33 -50.51 -48.40
C THR A 64 4.32 -51.33 -49.22
N LEU A 65 4.58 -50.89 -50.45
CA LEU A 65 5.53 -51.49 -51.36
C LEU A 65 6.57 -50.43 -51.72
N LEU A 66 7.83 -50.77 -51.49
CA LEU A 66 8.97 -49.95 -51.84
C LEU A 66 9.75 -50.66 -52.95
N CYS A 67 9.80 -50.05 -54.12
CA CYS A 67 10.44 -50.60 -55.31
C CYS A 67 11.63 -49.74 -55.72
N SER A 68 12.76 -50.35 -56.05
CA SER A 68 13.90 -49.67 -56.65
C SER A 68 14.25 -50.30 -58.00
N ALA A 69 14.33 -49.47 -59.04
CA ALA A 69 14.82 -49.86 -60.35
C ALA A 69 16.24 -49.33 -60.55
N ARG A 70 17.14 -50.18 -61.06
CA ARG A 70 18.51 -49.82 -61.47
C ARG A 70 18.58 -49.73 -62.99
N HIS A 71 19.61 -49.05 -63.50
CA HIS A 71 19.76 -48.78 -64.93
C HIS A 71 20.19 -50.04 -65.73
N ASP A 72 20.68 -51.07 -65.06
CA ASP A 72 21.37 -52.24 -65.65
C ASP A 72 20.90 -53.61 -65.10
N GLU A 73 19.92 -53.65 -64.20
CA GLU A 73 19.44 -54.87 -63.52
C GLU A 73 17.90 -55.00 -63.54
N GLU A 74 17.38 -56.22 -63.34
CA GLU A 74 15.95 -56.45 -63.05
C GLU A 74 15.55 -55.62 -61.81
N ALA A 75 14.39 -54.95 -61.87
CA ALA A 75 13.90 -54.13 -60.77
C ALA A 75 13.73 -54.96 -59.50
N ALA A 76 14.24 -54.47 -58.37
CA ALA A 76 14.07 -55.11 -57.08
C ALA A 76 12.99 -54.40 -56.27
N GLY A 77 12.00 -55.14 -55.78
CA GLY A 77 10.98 -54.59 -54.89
C GLY A 77 11.00 -55.30 -53.55
N VAL A 78 10.93 -54.51 -52.48
CA VAL A 78 10.74 -55.00 -51.12
C VAL A 78 9.34 -54.58 -50.68
N ARG A 79 8.53 -55.58 -50.34
CA ARG A 79 7.27 -55.34 -49.65
C ARG A 79 7.58 -54.93 -48.22
N VAL A 80 7.12 -53.74 -47.84
CA VAL A 80 7.27 -53.19 -46.50
C VAL A 80 5.93 -53.36 -45.81
N ASP A 81 5.74 -54.52 -45.17
CA ASP A 81 4.54 -54.74 -44.38
C ASP A 81 4.59 -53.85 -43.14
N ALA A 82 3.55 -53.07 -42.86
CA ALA A 82 3.50 -52.20 -41.68
C ALA A 82 3.58 -52.98 -40.35
N ARG A 83 3.51 -54.32 -40.39
CA ARG A 83 3.68 -55.21 -39.23
C ARG A 83 5.07 -55.89 -39.13
N TRP A 84 6.01 -55.59 -40.02
CA TRP A 84 7.43 -55.94 -39.88
C TRP A 84 8.27 -54.72 -39.51
N ALA A 85 8.15 -54.31 -38.25
CA ALA A 85 9.25 -53.77 -37.49
C ALA A 85 9.04 -54.14 -36.01
N PRO A 86 9.49 -55.34 -35.63
CA PRO A 86 10.32 -55.40 -34.44
C PRO A 86 11.62 -56.14 -34.76
N ASP A 87 12.74 -55.46 -34.51
CA ASP A 87 14.13 -55.97 -34.49
C ASP A 87 14.99 -55.85 -35.78
N GLY A 88 14.61 -55.04 -36.77
CA GLY A 88 15.45 -54.78 -37.96
C GLY A 88 15.61 -53.29 -38.32
N ASP A 89 16.84 -52.92 -38.67
CA ASP A 89 17.29 -51.68 -39.30
C ASP A 89 16.36 -51.25 -40.47
N TRP A 90 15.34 -50.41 -40.20
CA TRP A 90 14.46 -49.81 -41.22
C TRP A 90 14.65 -48.28 -41.28
N PRO A 91 14.73 -47.66 -42.46
CA PRO A 91 14.91 -46.21 -42.58
C PRO A 91 13.77 -45.41 -41.93
N ARG A 92 14.10 -44.20 -41.46
CA ARG A 92 13.15 -43.29 -40.79
C ARG A 92 11.97 -42.96 -41.71
N TRP A 93 12.24 -42.69 -42.99
CA TRP A 93 11.26 -42.44 -44.04
C TRP A 93 11.51 -43.30 -45.30
N PRO A 94 10.47 -43.66 -46.08
CA PRO A 94 10.64 -44.51 -47.26
C PRO A 94 11.68 -44.00 -48.27
N VAL A 95 11.81 -42.68 -48.43
CA VAL A 95 12.76 -42.01 -49.34
C VAL A 95 14.21 -42.07 -48.88
N ASP A 96 14.50 -42.35 -47.61
CA ASP A 96 15.89 -42.54 -47.13
C ASP A 96 16.56 -43.75 -47.79
N SER A 97 15.74 -44.71 -48.26
CA SER A 97 16.18 -45.88 -49.03
C SER A 97 16.68 -45.54 -50.44
N TRP A 98 16.55 -44.29 -50.89
CA TRP A 98 16.97 -43.86 -52.22
C TRP A 98 18.50 -43.93 -52.38
N ARG A 99 18.97 -44.52 -53.48
CA ARG A 99 20.40 -44.73 -53.75
C ARG A 99 20.84 -43.99 -55.03
N PRO A 100 21.86 -43.11 -54.96
CA PRO A 100 22.46 -42.52 -56.15
C PRO A 100 23.26 -43.55 -56.93
N ARG A 101 23.39 -43.33 -58.24
CA ARG A 101 24.09 -44.21 -59.21
C ARG A 101 25.56 -44.50 -58.84
N ALA A 102 26.23 -43.62 -58.10
CA ALA A 102 27.66 -43.71 -57.82
C ALA A 102 27.96 -43.63 -56.31
N LEU A 103 28.24 -44.77 -55.67
CA LEU A 103 29.15 -44.82 -54.52
C LEU A 103 30.49 -45.33 -55.07
N PRO A 104 31.57 -44.54 -55.06
CA PRO A 104 32.87 -45.03 -55.47
C PRO A 104 33.38 -46.08 -54.45
N GLY A 105 33.60 -47.32 -54.90
CA GLY A 105 34.53 -48.24 -54.24
C GLY A 105 34.00 -49.23 -53.20
N GLY A 106 32.86 -49.90 -53.43
CA GLY A 106 32.52 -51.10 -52.66
C GLY A 106 31.55 -52.04 -53.39
N PRO A 107 31.78 -53.38 -53.40
CA PRO A 107 30.85 -54.34 -53.98
C PRO A 107 29.63 -54.44 -53.05
N GLY A 108 28.56 -53.73 -53.39
CA GLY A 108 27.29 -53.76 -52.66
C GLY A 108 26.13 -54.08 -53.60
N THR A 109 25.68 -55.33 -53.55
CA THR A 109 24.57 -55.95 -54.31
C THR A 109 23.17 -55.43 -53.94
N ASP A 110 23.05 -54.55 -52.95
CA ASP A 110 21.76 -54.14 -52.41
C ASP A 110 21.06 -53.06 -53.26
N ALA A 111 19.79 -53.30 -53.58
CA ALA A 111 18.97 -52.36 -54.37
C ALA A 111 18.57 -51.09 -53.60
N PHE A 112 18.70 -51.08 -52.27
CA PHE A 112 18.31 -49.96 -51.40
C PHE A 112 19.52 -49.38 -50.66
N ALA A 113 19.39 -48.14 -50.18
CA ALA A 113 20.37 -47.56 -49.27
C ALA A 113 20.33 -48.24 -47.88
N PRO A 114 21.44 -48.24 -47.12
CA PRO A 114 21.46 -48.78 -45.75
C PRO A 114 20.47 -48.06 -44.85
N ALA A 115 19.82 -48.76 -43.93
CA ALA A 115 18.74 -48.22 -43.11
C ALA A 115 19.14 -47.06 -42.17
N GLY A 116 20.42 -46.98 -41.80
CA GLY A 116 20.96 -45.86 -41.01
C GLY A 116 21.28 -44.60 -41.83
N ARG A 117 21.14 -44.65 -43.17
CA ARG A 117 21.33 -43.47 -44.02
C ARG A 117 20.12 -42.56 -43.85
N LEU A 118 20.38 -41.30 -43.51
CA LEU A 118 19.38 -40.25 -43.42
C LEU A 118 19.78 -39.11 -44.35
N TRP A 119 18.79 -38.41 -44.90
CA TRP A 119 19.04 -37.10 -45.49
C TRP A 119 19.44 -36.12 -44.38
N ASP A 120 20.64 -35.57 -44.47
CA ASP A 120 21.16 -34.59 -43.52
C ASP A 120 20.29 -33.31 -43.51
N GLU A 121 19.92 -32.82 -42.33
CA GLU A 121 19.14 -31.59 -42.17
C GLU A 121 19.87 -30.39 -42.78
N ALA A 122 21.21 -30.32 -42.68
CA ALA A 122 21.97 -29.23 -43.27
C ALA A 122 21.95 -29.28 -44.80
N LEU A 123 21.97 -30.49 -45.38
CA LEU A 123 21.81 -30.71 -46.83
C LEU A 123 20.41 -30.27 -47.30
N LEU A 124 19.35 -30.64 -46.57
CA LEU A 124 17.97 -30.26 -46.91
C LEU A 124 17.74 -28.75 -46.74
N ALA A 125 18.32 -28.13 -45.71
CA ALA A 125 18.27 -26.68 -45.52
C ALA A 125 19.00 -25.93 -46.65
N LYS A 126 20.19 -26.40 -47.05
CA LYS A 126 20.89 -25.84 -48.21
C LYS A 126 20.06 -25.99 -49.49
N PHE A 127 19.49 -27.17 -49.71
CA PHE A 127 18.61 -27.43 -50.85
C PHE A 127 17.40 -26.48 -50.85
N ALA A 128 16.76 -26.28 -49.69
CA ALA A 128 15.65 -25.36 -49.52
C ALA A 128 16.03 -23.90 -49.85
N ALA A 129 17.22 -23.47 -49.43
CA ALA A 129 17.75 -22.14 -49.78
C ALA A 129 17.95 -22.00 -51.29
N ASP A 130 18.54 -23.00 -51.95
CA ASP A 130 18.81 -22.99 -53.40
C ASP A 130 17.52 -22.99 -54.25
N ARG A 131 16.44 -23.63 -53.77
CA ARG A 131 15.15 -23.70 -54.50
C ARG A 131 14.22 -22.51 -54.23
N GLY A 132 14.54 -21.67 -53.25
CA GLY A 132 13.97 -20.34 -53.04
C GLY A 132 12.44 -20.30 -53.12
N GLU A 133 11.92 -19.59 -54.13
CA GLU A 133 10.49 -19.30 -54.28
C GLU A 133 9.61 -20.53 -54.62
N ARG A 134 10.18 -21.65 -55.08
CA ARG A 134 9.43 -22.86 -55.41
C ARG A 134 9.00 -23.65 -54.17
N LEU A 135 9.65 -23.41 -53.03
CA LEU A 135 9.50 -24.23 -51.82
C LEU A 135 8.12 -24.10 -51.15
N ALA A 136 7.66 -22.88 -50.89
CA ALA A 136 6.36 -22.66 -50.24
C ALA A 136 5.18 -23.16 -51.10
N PRO A 137 5.12 -22.89 -52.43
CA PRO A 137 4.09 -23.47 -53.29
C PRO A 137 4.09 -25.01 -53.30
N PHE A 138 5.28 -25.65 -53.32
CA PHE A 138 5.38 -27.10 -53.26
C PHE A 138 4.83 -27.66 -51.95
N LEU A 139 5.25 -27.11 -50.81
CA LEU A 139 4.76 -27.52 -49.49
C LEU A 139 3.25 -27.27 -49.34
N ALA A 140 2.71 -26.20 -49.90
CA ALA A 140 1.27 -25.93 -49.90
C ALA A 140 0.49 -27.03 -50.63
N ASP A 141 1.01 -27.50 -51.77
CA ASP A 141 0.42 -28.60 -52.50
C ASP A 141 0.60 -29.95 -51.77
N VAL A 142 1.73 -30.18 -51.10
CA VAL A 142 1.93 -31.37 -50.24
C VAL A 142 0.89 -31.40 -49.11
N ARG A 143 0.63 -30.27 -48.45
CA ARG A 143 -0.43 -30.18 -47.43
C ARG A 143 -1.81 -30.50 -48.01
N ARG A 144 -2.11 -30.03 -49.22
CA ARG A 144 -3.40 -30.28 -49.89
C ARG A 144 -3.65 -31.75 -50.19
N LEU A 145 -2.62 -32.56 -50.42
CA LEU A 145 -2.76 -34.01 -50.57
C LEU A 145 -3.46 -34.67 -49.37
N PHE A 146 -3.35 -34.08 -48.19
CA PHE A 146 -3.94 -34.58 -46.94
C PHE A 146 -5.21 -33.81 -46.52
N ALA A 147 -5.41 -32.59 -47.01
CA ALA A 147 -6.53 -31.72 -46.63
C ALA A 147 -7.75 -31.83 -47.55
N ASP A 148 -7.55 -32.09 -48.85
CA ASP A 148 -8.61 -32.15 -49.85
C ASP A 148 -8.73 -33.58 -50.42
N PRO A 149 -9.91 -34.24 -50.29
CA PRO A 149 -10.17 -35.53 -50.96
C PRO A 149 -9.96 -35.48 -52.48
N ALA A 150 -10.09 -34.32 -53.13
CA ALA A 150 -9.81 -34.08 -54.55
C ALA A 150 -8.37 -33.58 -54.81
N GLY A 151 -7.47 -33.69 -53.84
CA GLY A 151 -6.06 -33.31 -53.95
C GLY A 151 -5.42 -33.93 -55.19
N ARG A 152 -4.88 -33.07 -56.06
CA ARG A 152 -4.28 -33.46 -57.33
C ARG A 152 -2.86 -33.96 -57.14
N GLN A 153 -2.44 -34.87 -58.01
CA GLN A 153 -1.08 -35.36 -58.04
C GLN A 153 -0.09 -34.22 -58.31
N ILE A 154 1.05 -34.27 -57.60
CA ILE A 154 2.15 -33.31 -57.72
C ILE A 154 3.17 -33.89 -58.70
N VAL A 155 3.51 -33.14 -59.74
CA VAL A 155 4.55 -33.51 -60.72
C VAL A 155 5.78 -32.65 -60.50
N LEU A 156 6.92 -33.28 -60.24
CA LEU A 156 8.23 -32.63 -60.05
C LEU A 156 9.07 -32.82 -61.32
N ALA A 157 9.25 -31.77 -62.12
CA ALA A 157 10.11 -31.83 -63.30
C ALA A 157 11.50 -31.30 -62.95
N GLU A 158 12.50 -32.17 -62.92
CA GLU A 158 13.86 -31.83 -62.47
C GLU A 158 14.92 -32.50 -63.38
N GLU A 159 16.13 -31.95 -63.39
CA GLU A 159 17.24 -32.44 -64.23
C GLU A 159 17.65 -33.88 -63.88
N ASP A 160 17.51 -34.25 -62.60
CA ASP A 160 17.97 -35.52 -62.08
C ASP A 160 17.07 -36.06 -60.95
N GLN A 161 17.17 -37.37 -60.77
CA GLN A 161 16.37 -38.16 -59.84
C GLN A 161 16.72 -37.90 -58.36
N GLU A 162 17.96 -37.48 -58.09
CA GLU A 162 18.39 -37.11 -56.75
C GLU A 162 17.72 -35.84 -56.28
N THR A 163 17.58 -34.86 -57.18
CA THR A 163 16.86 -33.62 -56.92
C THR A 163 15.38 -33.90 -56.58
N VAL A 164 14.73 -34.83 -57.30
CA VAL A 164 13.37 -35.28 -56.95
C VAL A 164 13.34 -35.96 -55.58
N ALA A 165 14.29 -36.85 -55.29
CA ALA A 165 14.39 -37.51 -53.99
C ALA A 165 14.59 -36.50 -52.84
N ARG A 166 15.36 -35.42 -53.05
CA ARG A 166 15.54 -34.33 -52.07
C ARG A 166 14.26 -33.54 -51.81
N TRP A 167 13.45 -33.29 -52.84
CA TRP A 167 12.12 -32.68 -52.66
C TRP A 167 11.19 -33.55 -51.81
N ILE A 168 11.17 -34.86 -52.08
CA ILE A 168 10.37 -35.82 -51.31
C ILE A 168 10.90 -35.93 -49.87
N ALA A 169 12.22 -36.00 -49.68
CA ALA A 169 12.84 -36.01 -48.36
C ALA A 169 12.51 -34.75 -47.55
N LEU A 170 12.53 -33.58 -48.19
CA LEU A 170 12.12 -32.32 -47.57
C LEU A 170 10.63 -32.33 -47.19
N ALA A 171 9.76 -32.88 -48.04
CA ALA A 171 8.33 -33.04 -47.74
C ALA A 171 8.13 -33.98 -46.53
N CYS A 172 8.76 -35.15 -46.53
CA CYS A 172 8.72 -36.09 -45.40
C CYS A 172 9.25 -35.46 -44.11
N ALA A 173 10.33 -34.69 -44.18
CA ALA A 173 10.92 -33.98 -43.04
C ALA A 173 10.04 -32.86 -42.48
N SER A 174 9.14 -32.31 -43.31
CA SER A 174 8.21 -31.25 -42.93
C SER A 174 6.89 -31.77 -42.35
N LEU A 175 6.62 -33.07 -42.49
CA LEU A 175 5.37 -33.70 -42.07
C LEU A 175 5.55 -34.49 -40.76
N PRO A 176 4.49 -34.64 -39.95
CA PRO A 176 4.46 -35.62 -38.88
C PRO A 176 4.79 -37.02 -39.42
N VAL A 177 5.47 -37.85 -38.62
CA VAL A 177 5.89 -39.21 -39.02
C VAL A 177 4.76 -40.03 -39.64
N PRO A 178 3.51 -40.02 -39.12
CA PRO A 178 2.41 -40.75 -39.74
C PRO A 178 2.08 -40.29 -41.17
N LEU A 179 2.09 -38.97 -41.42
CA LEU A 179 1.81 -38.40 -42.75
C LEU A 179 2.98 -38.60 -43.71
N ALA A 180 4.22 -38.47 -43.21
CA ALA A 180 5.43 -38.74 -43.98
C ALA A 180 5.47 -40.20 -44.48
N ARG A 181 5.02 -41.15 -43.66
CA ARG A 181 4.90 -42.57 -44.02
C ARG A 181 3.71 -42.86 -44.93
N ALA A 182 2.64 -42.07 -44.86
CA ALA A 182 1.48 -42.21 -45.73
C ALA A 182 1.71 -41.66 -47.15
N LEU A 183 2.74 -40.83 -47.35
CA LEU A 183 3.05 -40.20 -48.62
C LEU A 183 3.50 -41.22 -49.67
N THR A 184 2.79 -41.32 -50.78
CA THR A 184 3.18 -42.17 -51.92
C THR A 184 3.91 -41.35 -52.97
N PHE A 185 4.99 -41.89 -53.52
CA PHE A 185 5.82 -41.17 -54.49
C PHE A 185 6.52 -42.09 -55.48
N THR A 186 6.90 -41.56 -56.64
CA THR A 186 7.92 -42.15 -57.51
C THR A 186 8.91 -41.07 -57.92
N THR A 187 10.22 -41.37 -57.88
CA THR A 187 11.23 -40.38 -58.30
C THR A 187 11.24 -40.20 -59.82
N ALA A 188 10.90 -41.25 -60.58
CA ALA A 188 10.84 -41.22 -62.05
C ALA A 188 9.54 -41.85 -62.56
N ALA A 189 8.95 -41.25 -63.59
CA ALA A 189 7.89 -41.83 -64.41
C ALA A 189 7.99 -41.32 -65.85
N ASP A 190 7.76 -42.20 -66.82
CA ASP A 190 7.69 -41.87 -68.25
C ASP A 190 6.26 -41.50 -68.69
N ASP A 191 5.27 -41.68 -67.80
CA ASP A 191 3.89 -41.22 -67.97
C ASP A 191 3.31 -40.85 -66.60
N PRO A 192 3.24 -39.55 -66.26
CA PRO A 192 2.66 -39.09 -65.00
C PRO A 192 1.19 -39.46 -64.81
N ALA A 193 0.40 -39.51 -65.89
CA ALA A 193 -1.02 -39.81 -65.81
C ALA A 193 -1.28 -41.28 -65.45
N ALA A 194 -0.37 -42.18 -65.83
CA ALA A 194 -0.41 -43.59 -65.48
C ALA A 194 0.21 -43.91 -64.11
N ALA A 195 0.97 -42.99 -63.52
CA ALA A 195 1.59 -43.16 -62.22
C ALA A 195 0.54 -42.98 -61.10
N PRO A 196 0.32 -43.98 -60.23
CA PRO A 196 -0.70 -43.89 -59.19
C PRO A 196 -0.30 -42.97 -58.03
N GLN A 197 0.99 -42.70 -57.83
CA GLN A 197 1.52 -42.08 -56.61
C GLN A 197 1.12 -40.61 -56.45
N GLN A 198 1.19 -40.06 -55.24
CA GLN A 198 0.80 -38.67 -55.00
C GLN A 198 1.85 -37.66 -55.49
N ILE A 199 3.13 -38.01 -55.43
CA ILE A 199 4.24 -37.21 -55.97
C ILE A 199 4.95 -38.01 -57.07
N VAL A 200 5.07 -37.44 -58.25
CA VAL A 200 5.67 -38.08 -59.43
C VAL A 200 6.79 -37.22 -59.98
N GLY A 201 8.01 -37.75 -60.01
CA GLY A 201 9.10 -37.07 -60.67
C GLY A 201 9.22 -37.42 -62.16
N VAL A 202 9.62 -36.43 -62.94
CA VAL A 202 9.87 -36.56 -64.38
C VAL A 202 11.20 -35.91 -64.75
N GLY A 203 11.91 -36.53 -65.69
CA GLY A 203 13.21 -36.05 -66.17
C GLY A 203 13.11 -35.20 -67.46
N PRO A 204 14.23 -34.62 -67.92
CA PRO A 204 14.26 -33.79 -69.13
C PRO A 204 13.99 -34.56 -70.44
N GLY A 205 14.12 -35.89 -70.42
CA GLY A 205 13.88 -36.74 -71.59
C GLY A 205 12.43 -37.17 -71.79
N LEU A 206 11.48 -36.69 -70.96
CA LEU A 206 10.08 -37.04 -71.09
C LEU A 206 9.47 -36.49 -72.39
N ASP A 207 8.78 -37.35 -73.13
CA ASP A 207 8.12 -36.96 -74.38
C ASP A 207 6.97 -35.98 -74.10
N THR A 208 7.03 -34.81 -74.72
CA THR A 208 5.99 -33.77 -74.64
C THR A 208 4.63 -34.23 -75.19
N ALA A 209 4.60 -35.26 -76.05
CA ALA A 209 3.35 -35.85 -76.52
C ALA A 209 2.66 -36.70 -75.44
N VAL A 210 3.41 -37.22 -74.47
CA VAL A 210 2.89 -37.98 -73.34
C VAL A 210 2.49 -37.04 -72.20
N PHE A 211 3.29 -36.01 -71.92
CA PHE A 211 2.99 -35.01 -70.90
C PHE A 211 3.53 -33.63 -71.30
N ASP A 212 2.63 -32.72 -71.64
CA ASP A 212 3.00 -31.34 -71.96
C ASP A 212 3.09 -30.48 -70.69
N ARG A 213 4.31 -30.26 -70.21
CA ARG A 213 4.61 -29.40 -69.06
C ARG A 213 4.28 -27.91 -69.30
N PHE A 214 4.03 -27.48 -70.53
CA PHE A 214 3.64 -26.11 -70.87
C PHE A 214 2.13 -25.93 -70.96
N ASP A 215 1.36 -27.01 -71.16
CA ASP A 215 -0.09 -26.94 -71.29
C ASP A 215 -0.74 -26.32 -70.05
N LEU A 216 -1.58 -25.32 -70.30
CA LEU A 216 -2.25 -24.57 -69.23
C LEU A 216 -3.32 -25.44 -68.55
N VAL A 217 -4.04 -26.28 -69.30
CA VAL A 217 -5.13 -27.10 -68.76
C VAL A 217 -4.56 -28.16 -67.81
N THR A 218 -3.50 -28.83 -68.22
CA THR A 218 -2.74 -29.81 -67.43
C THR A 218 -2.27 -29.20 -66.11
N ARG A 219 -1.64 -28.02 -66.13
CA ARG A 219 -1.11 -27.34 -64.93
C ARG A 219 -2.17 -26.69 -64.05
N THR A 220 -3.36 -26.40 -64.59
CA THR A 220 -4.42 -25.66 -63.90
C THR A 220 -5.54 -26.57 -63.41
N HIS A 221 -5.74 -27.73 -64.02
CA HIS A 221 -6.90 -28.60 -63.76
C HIS A 221 -6.55 -30.07 -63.46
N LEU A 222 -5.46 -30.62 -64.03
CA LEU A 222 -5.15 -32.05 -63.90
C LEU A 222 -4.07 -32.34 -62.85
N PHE A 223 -2.96 -31.60 -62.88
CA PHE A 223 -1.80 -31.82 -62.01
C PHE A 223 -1.35 -30.53 -61.32
N ARG A 224 -0.50 -30.67 -60.30
CA ARG A 224 0.25 -29.58 -59.68
C ARG A 224 1.73 -29.71 -60.07
N VAL A 225 2.13 -28.97 -61.10
CA VAL A 225 3.45 -29.08 -61.72
C VAL A 225 4.43 -28.09 -61.07
N HIS A 226 5.53 -28.60 -60.54
CA HIS A 226 6.66 -27.78 -60.06
C HIS A 226 7.84 -28.00 -60.99
N ASP A 227 8.04 -27.08 -61.91
CA ASP A 227 9.01 -27.21 -63.00
C ASP A 227 10.36 -26.57 -62.67
N GLY A 228 11.41 -27.38 -62.60
CA GLY A 228 12.81 -26.99 -62.44
C GLY A 228 13.62 -27.01 -63.74
N LEU A 229 12.99 -27.42 -64.85
CA LEU A 229 13.55 -27.51 -66.21
C LEU A 229 13.23 -26.25 -67.05
N GLY A 230 12.94 -25.12 -66.40
CA GLY A 230 12.66 -23.83 -67.04
C GLY A 230 11.22 -23.61 -67.53
N GLY A 231 10.26 -24.46 -67.17
CA GLY A 231 8.84 -24.29 -67.51
C GLY A 231 8.06 -23.42 -66.52
N PRO A 232 6.81 -23.02 -66.84
CA PRO A 232 6.04 -22.02 -66.09
C PRO A 232 5.45 -22.48 -64.75
N GLY A 233 5.47 -23.79 -64.42
CA GLY A 233 4.88 -24.34 -63.18
C GLY A 233 3.37 -24.09 -63.02
N SER A 234 2.77 -24.68 -61.99
CA SER A 234 1.37 -24.43 -61.61
C SER A 234 1.22 -23.12 -60.82
N PRO A 235 0.04 -22.45 -60.88
CA PRO A 235 -0.20 -21.21 -60.13
C PRO A 235 0.06 -21.37 -58.63
N ARG A 236 0.76 -20.40 -58.03
CA ARG A 236 1.13 -20.41 -56.61
C ARG A 236 -0.11 -20.36 -55.72
N ALA A 237 -0.09 -21.11 -54.63
CA ALA A 237 -1.09 -21.04 -53.57
C ALA A 237 -0.44 -20.46 -52.33
N THR A 238 -1.09 -19.48 -51.70
CA THR A 238 -0.68 -18.97 -50.39
C THR A 238 -1.16 -19.96 -49.33
N ASP A 239 -0.26 -20.33 -48.44
CA ASP A 239 -0.55 -21.23 -47.33
C ASP A 239 0.36 -20.89 -46.14
N PRO A 240 -0.19 -20.39 -45.03
CA PRO A 240 0.63 -19.91 -43.92
C PRO A 240 1.55 -20.98 -43.31
N TRP A 241 1.10 -22.25 -43.31
CA TRP A 241 1.93 -23.36 -42.82
C TRP A 241 3.10 -23.60 -43.78
N ALA A 242 2.82 -23.66 -45.08
CA ALA A 242 3.83 -23.89 -46.10
C ALA A 242 4.86 -22.77 -46.17
N GLU A 243 4.41 -21.51 -46.06
CA GLU A 243 5.27 -20.33 -46.06
C GLU A 243 6.20 -20.29 -44.84
N LEU A 244 5.67 -20.56 -43.64
CA LEU A 244 6.48 -20.62 -42.42
C LEU A 244 7.45 -21.79 -42.42
N THR A 245 7.01 -22.95 -42.90
CA THR A 245 7.85 -24.16 -43.05
C THR A 245 8.97 -23.93 -44.05
N ALA A 246 8.67 -23.32 -45.21
CA ALA A 246 9.65 -22.95 -46.21
C ALA A 246 10.65 -21.91 -45.69
N TRP A 247 10.18 -20.93 -44.92
CA TRP A 247 11.04 -19.95 -44.29
C TRP A 247 11.98 -20.59 -43.25
N LEU A 248 11.48 -21.48 -42.39
CA LEU A 248 12.28 -22.20 -41.41
C LEU A 248 13.42 -22.98 -42.07
N TRP A 249 13.12 -23.73 -43.13
CA TRP A 249 14.14 -24.45 -43.89
C TRP A 249 15.21 -23.54 -44.49
N ARG A 250 14.80 -22.42 -45.10
CA ARG A 250 15.73 -21.42 -45.66
C ARG A 250 16.59 -20.76 -44.58
N ALA A 251 16.06 -20.62 -43.37
CA ALA A 251 16.77 -20.12 -42.20
C ALA A 251 17.68 -21.18 -41.54
N GLY A 252 17.81 -22.38 -42.12
CA GLY A 252 18.64 -23.45 -41.55
C GLY A 252 18.02 -24.19 -40.36
N ALA A 253 16.73 -23.98 -40.10
CA ALA A 253 16.02 -24.61 -38.99
C ALA A 253 15.00 -25.61 -39.52
N ALA A 254 15.19 -26.91 -39.24
CA ALA A 254 14.19 -27.91 -39.59
C ALA A 254 12.85 -27.63 -38.87
N PRO A 255 11.72 -27.60 -39.60
CA PRO A 255 10.39 -27.57 -39.01
C PRO A 255 10.19 -28.88 -38.24
N ARG A 256 9.74 -28.77 -36.99
CA ARG A 256 9.40 -29.95 -36.17
C ARG A 256 7.89 -29.93 -35.97
N PRO A 257 7.12 -30.59 -36.85
CA PRO A 257 5.67 -30.66 -36.70
C PRO A 257 5.33 -31.49 -35.46
N THR A 258 4.09 -31.39 -34.99
CA THR A 258 3.59 -32.18 -33.88
C THR A 258 3.46 -33.65 -34.30
N ASP A 259 3.62 -34.58 -33.37
CA ASP A 259 3.42 -36.01 -33.65
C ASP A 259 1.93 -36.38 -33.83
N ARG A 260 1.03 -35.43 -33.53
CA ARG A 260 -0.42 -35.57 -33.60
C ARG A 260 -0.95 -35.22 -35.00
N PRO A 261 -1.57 -36.18 -35.73
CA PRO A 261 -2.09 -35.93 -37.07
C PRO A 261 -3.15 -34.82 -37.17
N GLU A 262 -3.96 -34.64 -36.12
CA GLU A 262 -4.98 -33.59 -36.03
C GLU A 262 -4.42 -32.17 -36.01
N ASP A 263 -3.19 -32.01 -35.50
CA ASP A 263 -2.48 -30.74 -35.38
C ASP A 263 -1.34 -30.61 -36.40
N ALA A 264 -1.27 -31.52 -37.39
CA ALA A 264 -0.16 -31.65 -38.33
C ALA A 264 0.24 -30.34 -39.04
N PHE A 265 -0.75 -29.47 -39.26
CA PHE A 265 -0.59 -28.20 -39.96
C PHE A 265 -0.82 -26.98 -39.05
N ALA A 266 -0.80 -27.17 -37.73
CA ALA A 266 -0.93 -26.08 -36.77
C ALA A 266 0.28 -25.13 -36.86
N LEU A 267 0.01 -23.81 -36.84
CA LEU A 267 1.06 -22.80 -36.99
C LEU A 267 1.85 -22.56 -35.71
N LEU A 268 1.25 -22.74 -34.53
CA LEU A 268 1.89 -22.40 -33.24
C LEU A 268 3.16 -23.22 -32.94
N PRO A 269 3.20 -24.55 -33.16
CA PRO A 269 4.43 -25.33 -32.99
C PRO A 269 5.57 -24.83 -33.88
N LEU A 270 5.26 -24.43 -35.12
CA LEU A 270 6.23 -23.86 -36.05
C LEU A 270 6.65 -22.44 -35.62
N ALA A 271 5.72 -21.62 -35.12
CA ALA A 271 6.01 -20.30 -34.60
C ALA A 271 7.01 -20.36 -33.44
N ARG A 272 6.88 -21.33 -32.53
CA ARG A 272 7.87 -21.57 -31.45
C ARG A 272 9.26 -21.87 -31.99
N ARG A 273 9.34 -22.64 -33.07
CA ARG A 273 10.61 -22.91 -33.73
C ARG A 273 11.17 -21.64 -34.37
N ALA A 274 10.32 -20.82 -34.98
CA ALA A 274 10.68 -19.53 -35.56
C ALA A 274 11.20 -18.54 -34.51
N LEU A 275 10.68 -18.57 -33.27
CA LEU A 275 11.23 -17.77 -32.16
C LEU A 275 12.68 -18.16 -31.81
N ARG A 276 13.17 -19.32 -32.20
CA ARG A 276 14.58 -19.69 -31.96
C ARG A 276 15.51 -19.23 -33.08
N VAL A 277 14.96 -18.73 -34.17
CA VAL A 277 15.72 -18.11 -35.26
C VAL A 277 15.93 -16.63 -34.91
N PRO A 278 17.18 -16.11 -35.02
CA PRO A 278 17.50 -14.73 -34.60
C PRO A 278 16.97 -13.66 -35.56
N ASP A 279 16.87 -13.98 -36.85
CA ASP A 279 16.45 -13.05 -37.90
C ASP A 279 15.07 -13.48 -38.43
N TRP A 280 14.13 -12.53 -38.56
CA TRP A 280 12.77 -12.73 -39.07
C TRP A 280 12.58 -12.11 -40.46
N ASP A 281 13.67 -11.64 -41.08
CA ASP A 281 13.66 -11.06 -42.41
C ASP A 281 13.19 -12.07 -43.48
N GLY A 282 12.49 -11.56 -44.48
CA GLY A 282 11.95 -12.37 -45.58
C GLY A 282 10.63 -13.11 -45.28
N LEU A 283 10.04 -12.93 -44.10
CA LEU A 283 8.64 -13.30 -43.85
C LEU A 283 7.72 -12.27 -44.55
N GLY A 284 6.86 -12.73 -45.45
CA GLY A 284 5.86 -11.86 -46.08
C GLY A 284 4.90 -11.26 -45.04
N ALA A 285 4.50 -9.99 -45.20
CA ALA A 285 3.75 -9.23 -44.20
C ALA A 285 2.43 -9.90 -43.72
N ASP A 286 1.84 -10.78 -44.51
CA ASP A 286 0.57 -11.45 -44.18
C ASP A 286 0.74 -12.67 -43.26
N LEU A 287 1.93 -13.29 -43.26
CA LEU A 287 2.21 -14.45 -42.43
C LEU A 287 2.31 -14.07 -40.93
N PRO A 288 3.09 -13.05 -40.50
CA PRO A 288 3.08 -12.60 -39.12
C PRO A 288 1.70 -12.20 -38.61
N ARG A 289 0.86 -11.56 -39.44
CA ARG A 289 -0.53 -11.23 -39.08
C ARG A 289 -1.35 -12.50 -38.79
N THR A 290 -1.29 -13.47 -39.70
CA THR A 290 -1.97 -14.76 -39.53
C THR A 290 -1.48 -15.53 -38.29
N LEU A 291 -0.18 -15.44 -38.00
CA LEU A 291 0.41 -16.03 -36.78
C LEU A 291 -0.11 -15.34 -35.52
N LEU A 292 -0.15 -14.01 -35.49
CA LEU A 292 -0.69 -13.23 -34.37
C LEU A 292 -2.17 -13.51 -34.14
N ASP A 293 -2.99 -13.61 -35.19
CA ASP A 293 -4.41 -13.95 -35.08
C ASP A 293 -4.63 -15.38 -34.55
N THR A 294 -3.77 -16.32 -34.97
CA THR A 294 -3.81 -17.70 -34.46
C THR A 294 -3.35 -17.76 -33.01
N ALA A 295 -2.30 -17.01 -32.65
CA ALA A 295 -1.80 -16.88 -31.30
C ALA A 295 -2.80 -16.23 -30.35
N ALA A 296 -3.51 -15.18 -30.79
CA ALA A 296 -4.51 -14.48 -29.99
C ALA A 296 -5.70 -15.40 -29.67
N ARG A 297 -6.14 -16.21 -30.64
CA ARG A 297 -7.19 -17.23 -30.42
C ARG A 297 -6.74 -18.28 -29.39
N ALA A 298 -5.54 -18.84 -29.54
CA ALA A 298 -5.02 -19.81 -28.59
C ALA A 298 -4.75 -19.24 -27.18
N ALA A 299 -4.36 -17.97 -27.09
CA ALA A 299 -4.21 -17.27 -25.80
C ALA A 299 -5.56 -17.11 -25.09
N ALA A 300 -6.65 -16.95 -25.86
CA ALA A 300 -8.00 -16.82 -25.34
C ALA A 300 -8.60 -18.13 -24.84
N GLU A 301 -8.16 -19.29 -25.35
CA GLU A 301 -8.64 -20.63 -24.97
C GLU A 301 -8.08 -21.10 -23.63
N ASP A 302 -8.92 -21.52 -22.67
CA ASP A 302 -8.48 -21.81 -21.30
C ASP A 302 -7.66 -23.12 -21.14
N THR A 303 -7.58 -23.97 -22.17
CA THR A 303 -6.88 -25.28 -22.14
C THR A 303 -5.37 -25.21 -22.36
N THR A 304 -4.84 -24.03 -22.64
CA THR A 304 -3.42 -23.82 -22.99
C THR A 304 -2.46 -23.99 -21.78
N ASP A 305 -1.39 -24.78 -21.94
CA ASP A 305 -0.40 -24.99 -20.87
C ASP A 305 0.51 -23.77 -20.62
N ALA A 306 1.24 -23.79 -19.50
CA ALA A 306 2.08 -22.66 -19.06
C ALA A 306 3.27 -22.38 -19.99
N ASP A 307 3.85 -23.42 -20.59
CA ASP A 307 4.98 -23.26 -21.53
C ASP A 307 4.50 -22.59 -22.81
N THR A 308 3.30 -22.94 -23.28
CA THR A 308 2.65 -22.29 -24.42
C THR A 308 2.37 -20.81 -24.14
N VAL A 309 1.92 -20.46 -22.94
CA VAL A 309 1.68 -19.05 -22.57
C VAL A 309 2.99 -18.25 -22.59
N ARG A 310 4.11 -18.85 -22.16
CA ARG A 310 5.44 -18.23 -22.26
C ARG A 310 5.83 -17.99 -23.72
N ASP A 311 5.71 -19.02 -24.56
CA ASP A 311 6.02 -18.91 -25.99
C ASP A 311 5.15 -17.84 -26.70
N LEU A 312 3.87 -17.73 -26.35
CA LEU A 312 2.97 -16.71 -26.89
C LEU A 312 3.35 -15.29 -26.41
N THR A 313 3.85 -15.16 -25.18
CA THR A 313 4.37 -13.89 -24.65
C THR A 313 5.62 -13.47 -25.41
N ASP A 314 6.57 -14.39 -25.62
CA ASP A 314 7.80 -14.15 -26.39
C ASP A 314 7.50 -13.78 -27.85
N LEU A 315 6.51 -14.45 -28.46
CA LEU A 315 6.00 -14.11 -29.80
C LEU A 315 5.44 -12.71 -29.85
N CYS A 316 4.64 -12.32 -28.86
CA CYS A 316 4.06 -10.98 -28.76
C CYS A 316 5.15 -9.90 -28.67
N SER A 317 6.16 -10.09 -27.82
CA SER A 317 7.27 -9.15 -27.66
C SER A 317 8.13 -9.01 -28.93
N ARG A 318 8.43 -10.12 -29.62
CA ARG A 318 9.19 -10.06 -30.87
C ARG A 318 8.42 -9.44 -32.01
N ALA A 319 7.14 -9.77 -32.15
CA ALA A 319 6.29 -9.18 -33.18
C ALA A 319 6.11 -7.67 -32.98
N ALA A 320 6.15 -7.18 -31.73
CA ALA A 320 6.07 -5.75 -31.43
C ALA A 320 7.29 -4.96 -31.92
N ALA A 321 8.43 -5.62 -32.13
CA ALA A 321 9.62 -5.01 -32.71
C ALA A 321 9.56 -4.87 -34.25
N LEU A 322 8.61 -5.55 -34.91
CA LEU A 322 8.43 -5.50 -36.35
C LEU A 322 7.51 -4.34 -36.76
N PRO A 323 7.91 -3.49 -37.71
CA PRO A 323 7.10 -2.34 -38.11
C PRO A 323 5.82 -2.78 -38.84
N GLY A 324 4.68 -2.17 -38.48
CA GLY A 324 3.39 -2.34 -39.18
C GLY A 324 2.55 -3.55 -38.76
N LEU A 325 2.91 -4.25 -37.68
CA LEU A 325 2.10 -5.32 -37.07
C LEU A 325 1.32 -4.81 -35.85
N ASP A 326 0.03 -5.14 -35.80
CA ASP A 326 -0.80 -4.88 -34.61
C ASP A 326 -0.73 -6.09 -33.67
N VAL A 327 0.00 -5.92 -32.56
CA VAL A 327 0.14 -6.94 -31.52
C VAL A 327 -0.91 -6.82 -30.40
N GLN A 328 -1.75 -5.78 -30.43
CA GLN A 328 -2.70 -5.51 -29.35
C GLN A 328 -3.71 -6.65 -29.12
N PRO A 329 -4.24 -7.34 -30.15
CA PRO A 329 -5.14 -8.48 -29.95
C PRO A 329 -4.52 -9.61 -29.13
N LEU A 330 -3.27 -9.98 -29.41
CA LEU A 330 -2.54 -11.02 -28.69
C LEU A 330 -2.18 -10.56 -27.27
N ALA A 331 -1.66 -9.33 -27.11
CA ALA A 331 -1.33 -8.77 -25.80
C ALA A 331 -2.55 -8.69 -24.88
N ALA A 332 -3.71 -8.27 -25.43
CA ALA A 332 -4.97 -8.21 -24.69
C ALA A 332 -5.48 -9.61 -24.30
N ALA A 333 -5.38 -10.60 -25.19
CA ALA A 333 -5.77 -11.98 -24.89
C ALA A 333 -4.92 -12.58 -23.76
N LEU A 334 -3.59 -12.36 -23.78
CA LEU A 334 -2.68 -12.79 -22.73
C LEU A 334 -2.98 -12.09 -21.39
N LEU A 335 -3.25 -10.78 -21.41
CA LEU A 335 -3.63 -10.05 -20.20
C LEU A 335 -4.96 -10.56 -19.61
N ARG A 336 -5.99 -10.75 -20.45
CA ARG A 336 -7.28 -11.31 -20.00
C ARG A 336 -7.10 -12.69 -19.37
N ARG A 337 -6.27 -13.55 -19.95
CA ARG A 337 -5.94 -14.85 -19.36
C ARG A 337 -5.31 -14.73 -17.98
N ARG A 338 -4.31 -13.85 -17.82
CA ARG A 338 -3.66 -13.60 -16.52
C ARG A 338 -4.67 -13.10 -15.48
N LEU A 339 -5.54 -12.17 -15.88
CA LEU A 339 -6.61 -11.64 -15.03
C LEU A 339 -7.64 -12.70 -14.62
N ARG A 340 -8.08 -13.55 -15.55
CA ARG A 340 -8.97 -14.69 -15.24
C ARG A 340 -8.32 -15.66 -14.26
N THR A 341 -7.04 -15.94 -14.42
CA THR A 341 -6.28 -16.87 -13.55
C THR A 341 -6.13 -16.31 -12.13
N ALA A 342 -5.89 -15.01 -11.97
CA ALA A 342 -5.73 -14.37 -10.67
C ALA A 342 -7.07 -14.08 -9.96
N GLY A 343 -8.16 -13.97 -10.71
CA GLY A 343 -9.49 -13.65 -10.19
C GLY A 343 -9.64 -12.18 -9.74
N PRO A 344 -10.84 -11.81 -9.23
CA PRO A 344 -11.16 -10.42 -8.86
C PRO A 344 -10.20 -9.71 -7.88
N PRO A 345 -9.62 -10.37 -6.85
CA PRO A 345 -8.70 -9.69 -5.94
C PRO A 345 -7.30 -9.44 -6.53
N GLY A 346 -6.94 -10.12 -7.62
CA GLY A 346 -5.61 -10.03 -8.23
C GLY A 346 -5.49 -9.07 -9.42
N VAL A 347 -6.58 -8.37 -9.79
CA VAL A 347 -6.65 -7.56 -11.01
C VAL A 347 -5.54 -6.50 -11.08
N ASP A 348 -5.37 -5.72 -10.02
CA ASP A 348 -4.41 -4.61 -10.03
C ASP A 348 -2.96 -5.11 -9.94
N ALA A 349 -2.69 -6.15 -9.14
CA ALA A 349 -1.36 -6.79 -9.08
C ALA A 349 -0.94 -7.36 -10.44
N VAL A 350 -1.87 -7.99 -11.17
CA VAL A 350 -1.61 -8.52 -12.52
C VAL A 350 -1.37 -7.39 -13.52
N LEU A 351 -2.13 -6.30 -13.46
CA LEU A 351 -1.93 -5.14 -14.35
C LEU A 351 -0.58 -4.47 -14.13
N SER A 352 -0.15 -4.34 -12.88
CA SER A 352 1.18 -3.81 -12.53
C SER A 352 2.30 -4.76 -12.93
N ALA A 353 2.09 -6.08 -12.89
CA ALA A 353 3.08 -7.07 -13.28
C ALA A 353 3.16 -7.28 -14.81
N ALA A 354 2.12 -6.92 -15.56
CA ALA A 354 2.02 -7.11 -17.02
C ALA A 354 2.81 -6.05 -17.84
N VAL A 355 3.97 -5.63 -17.34
CA VAL A 355 4.89 -4.67 -18.01
C VAL A 355 5.60 -5.33 -19.20
N ASP A 356 5.70 -6.67 -19.18
CA ASP A 356 6.28 -7.48 -20.25
C ASP A 356 5.43 -7.53 -21.52
N LEU A 357 4.14 -7.17 -21.44
CA LEU A 357 3.24 -7.13 -22.58
C LEU A 357 3.26 -5.75 -23.28
N PRO A 358 3.41 -5.68 -24.62
CA PRO A 358 3.45 -4.44 -25.39
C PRO A 358 2.06 -3.82 -25.57
N LEU A 359 1.39 -3.48 -24.47
CA LEU A 359 0.04 -2.93 -24.44
C LEU A 359 0.05 -1.40 -24.59
N ASP A 360 -0.74 -0.88 -25.52
CA ASP A 360 -1.00 0.55 -25.60
C ASP A 360 -1.94 1.04 -24.46
N PRO A 361 -1.93 2.34 -24.13
CA PRO A 361 -2.76 2.87 -23.05
C PRO A 361 -4.28 2.73 -23.26
N GLY A 362 -4.76 2.65 -24.50
CA GLY A 362 -6.17 2.44 -24.85
C GLY A 362 -6.58 0.99 -24.61
N THR A 363 -5.82 0.03 -25.13
CA THR A 363 -6.05 -1.41 -24.95
C THR A 363 -5.99 -1.81 -23.47
N ARG A 364 -5.01 -1.26 -22.72
CA ARG A 364 -4.92 -1.47 -21.27
C ARG A 364 -6.16 -0.94 -20.53
N ARG A 365 -6.68 0.23 -20.92
CA ARG A 365 -7.92 0.80 -20.34
C ARG A 365 -9.16 -0.01 -20.69
N ALA A 366 -9.28 -0.48 -21.93
CA ALA A 366 -10.40 -1.30 -22.38
C ALA A 366 -10.48 -2.62 -21.59
N VAL A 367 -9.35 -3.33 -21.44
CA VAL A 367 -9.29 -4.56 -20.64
C VAL A 367 -9.57 -4.27 -19.16
N ARG A 368 -9.08 -3.17 -18.59
CA ARG A 368 -9.38 -2.81 -17.19
C ARG A 368 -10.87 -2.53 -16.97
N ALA A 369 -11.53 -1.84 -17.89
CA ALA A 369 -12.94 -1.51 -17.79
C ALA A 369 -13.84 -2.75 -17.68
N GLU A 370 -13.44 -3.87 -18.30
CA GLU A 370 -14.14 -5.16 -18.20
C GLU A 370 -14.21 -5.70 -16.74
N TYR A 371 -13.29 -5.26 -15.85
CA TYR A 371 -13.17 -5.73 -14.46
C TYR A 371 -13.58 -4.66 -13.42
N GLY A 372 -14.20 -3.56 -13.85
CA GLY A 372 -14.74 -2.49 -12.99
C GLY A 372 -13.95 -1.18 -13.05
N PRO A 373 -14.41 -0.13 -12.34
CA PRO A 373 -13.67 1.13 -12.21
C PRO A 373 -12.38 0.96 -11.40
N PRO A 374 -11.40 1.89 -11.53
CA PRO A 374 -10.28 1.99 -10.61
C PRO A 374 -10.78 2.13 -9.16
N PRO A 375 -10.13 1.51 -8.18
CA PRO A 375 -10.58 1.58 -6.79
C PRO A 375 -10.57 3.03 -6.24
N GLU A 376 -9.73 3.91 -6.78
CA GLU A 376 -9.71 5.34 -6.44
C GLU A 376 -11.00 6.05 -6.87
N ASP A 377 -11.49 5.75 -8.08
CA ASP A 377 -12.69 6.37 -8.64
C ASP A 377 -13.96 5.82 -7.97
N ASP A 378 -13.97 4.51 -7.69
CA ASP A 378 -15.05 3.87 -6.93
C ASP A 378 -15.14 4.47 -5.53
N LEU A 379 -14.02 4.57 -4.81
CA LEU A 379 -13.98 5.23 -3.50
C LEU A 379 -14.39 6.70 -3.60
N ARG A 380 -13.90 7.45 -4.59
CA ARG A 380 -14.26 8.88 -4.76
C ARG A 380 -15.77 9.07 -4.96
N SER A 381 -16.42 8.16 -5.69
CA SER A 381 -17.88 8.19 -5.84
C SER A 381 -18.59 7.87 -4.52
N LEU A 382 -18.06 6.92 -3.74
CA LEU A 382 -18.62 6.50 -2.46
C LEU A 382 -18.40 7.53 -1.35
N LEU A 383 -17.36 8.36 -1.41
CA LEU A 383 -17.11 9.46 -0.46
C LEU A 383 -18.24 10.50 -0.43
N LEU A 384 -19.12 10.52 -1.43
CA LEU A 384 -20.33 11.35 -1.44
C LEU A 384 -21.45 10.79 -0.55
N THR A 385 -21.33 9.55 -0.09
CA THR A 385 -22.30 8.86 0.78
C THR A 385 -21.73 8.66 2.20
N PRO A 386 -22.56 8.42 3.23
CA PRO A 386 -22.07 8.08 4.56
C PRO A 386 -21.20 6.82 4.55
N PRO A 387 -20.18 6.72 5.43
CA PRO A 387 -19.34 5.53 5.50
C PRO A 387 -20.15 4.28 5.81
N GLY A 388 -19.85 3.20 5.11
CA GLY A 388 -20.54 1.93 5.31
C GLY A 388 -19.86 0.76 4.59
N PRO A 389 -20.50 -0.42 4.58
CA PRO A 389 -19.89 -1.67 4.09
C PRO A 389 -19.42 -1.59 2.63
N SER A 390 -20.05 -0.76 1.80
CA SER A 390 -19.69 -0.55 0.39
C SER A 390 -18.27 0.01 0.21
N TRP A 391 -17.75 0.78 1.16
CA TRP A 391 -16.39 1.32 1.11
C TRP A 391 -15.32 0.24 1.31
N GLY A 392 -15.70 -0.90 1.89
CA GLY A 392 -14.74 -1.93 2.31
C GLY A 392 -13.97 -2.56 1.15
N ARG A 393 -14.60 -2.74 -0.01
CA ARG A 393 -13.92 -3.31 -1.19
C ARG A 393 -12.83 -2.37 -1.74
N PRO A 394 -13.14 -1.12 -2.15
CA PRO A 394 -12.12 -0.24 -2.70
C PRO A 394 -11.02 0.13 -1.68
N LEU A 395 -11.36 0.28 -0.39
CA LEU A 395 -10.35 0.55 0.64
C LEU A 395 -9.37 -0.62 0.84
N ARG A 396 -9.83 -1.88 0.87
CA ARG A 396 -8.91 -3.03 0.96
C ARG A 396 -7.95 -3.09 -0.21
N THR A 397 -8.44 -2.80 -1.42
CA THR A 397 -7.61 -2.75 -2.62
C THR A 397 -6.54 -1.66 -2.50
N LEU A 398 -6.94 -0.42 -2.17
CA LEU A 398 -6.00 0.71 -2.05
C LEU A 398 -4.99 0.52 -0.92
N LEU A 399 -5.38 -0.07 0.21
CA LEU A 399 -4.45 -0.35 1.31
C LEU A 399 -3.47 -1.48 0.99
N GLY A 400 -3.84 -2.41 0.11
CA GLY A 400 -2.98 -3.53 -0.31
C GLY A 400 -2.00 -3.20 -1.43
N THR A 401 -2.31 -2.22 -2.29
CA THR A 401 -1.51 -1.92 -3.50
C THR A 401 -0.99 -0.48 -3.57
N GLY A 402 -1.59 0.45 -2.83
CA GLY A 402 -1.36 1.87 -2.96
C GLY A 402 -0.18 2.41 -2.15
N PRO A 403 0.38 3.57 -2.54
CA PRO A 403 1.32 4.30 -1.70
C PRO A 403 0.66 4.68 -0.37
N ALA A 404 1.43 4.69 0.72
CA ALA A 404 0.92 5.00 2.06
C ALA A 404 0.21 6.38 2.16
N GLU A 405 0.43 7.28 1.20
CA GLU A 405 -0.08 8.66 1.16
C GLU A 405 -0.98 8.94 -0.06
N ASP A 406 -1.92 8.06 -0.37
CA ASP A 406 -2.95 8.35 -1.37
C ASP A 406 -3.94 9.44 -0.87
N PRO A 407 -4.18 10.52 -1.65
CA PRO A 407 -5.13 11.58 -1.29
C PRO A 407 -6.57 11.08 -1.05
N VAL A 408 -7.04 10.11 -1.84
CA VAL A 408 -8.41 9.57 -1.71
C VAL A 408 -8.55 8.78 -0.42
N VAL A 409 -7.49 8.10 0.00
CA VAL A 409 -7.43 7.42 1.30
C VAL A 409 -7.44 8.44 2.44
N ASP A 410 -6.78 9.59 2.29
CA ASP A 410 -6.83 10.66 3.31
C ASP A 410 -8.22 11.31 3.44
N ASP A 411 -8.93 11.47 2.33
CA ASP A 411 -10.32 11.91 2.33
C ASP A 411 -11.24 10.90 3.02
N ALA A 412 -11.02 9.60 2.78
CA ALA A 412 -11.73 8.53 3.49
C ALA A 412 -11.44 8.57 5.00
N VAL A 413 -10.17 8.71 5.41
CA VAL A 413 -9.79 8.89 6.82
C VAL A 413 -10.54 10.08 7.45
N SER A 414 -10.64 11.19 6.71
CA SER A 414 -11.34 12.39 7.17
C SER A 414 -12.85 12.19 7.29
N ALA A 415 -13.46 11.44 6.38
CA ALA A 415 -14.88 11.12 6.44
C ALA A 415 -15.21 10.15 7.58
N LEU A 416 -14.40 9.11 7.78
CA LEU A 416 -14.54 8.14 8.88
C LEU A 416 -14.38 8.83 10.24
N ALA A 417 -13.36 9.69 10.39
CA ALA A 417 -13.18 10.47 11.61
C ALA A 417 -14.35 11.43 11.87
N ARG A 418 -14.94 12.04 10.83
CA ARG A 418 -16.14 12.87 10.98
C ARG A 418 -17.38 12.08 11.40
N ALA A 419 -17.56 10.86 10.88
CA ALA A 419 -18.63 9.97 11.27
C ALA A 419 -18.52 9.54 12.74
N LEU A 420 -17.32 9.12 13.17
CA LEU A 420 -17.05 8.74 14.57
C LEU A 420 -17.18 9.92 15.55
N ALA A 421 -16.94 11.16 15.09
CA ALA A 421 -17.13 12.37 15.88
C ALA A 421 -18.61 12.78 16.06
N ARG A 422 -19.57 11.99 15.56
CA ARG A 422 -21.02 12.20 15.72
C ARG A 422 -21.69 10.96 16.32
N PRO A 423 -21.38 10.61 17.59
CA PRO A 423 -21.89 9.39 18.22
C PRO A 423 -23.42 9.37 18.39
N GLU A 424 -24.10 10.51 18.24
CA GLU A 424 -25.56 10.62 18.17
C GLU A 424 -26.17 9.93 16.93
N ASP A 425 -25.45 9.88 15.81
CA ASP A 425 -25.84 9.11 14.63
C ASP A 425 -25.41 7.64 14.80
N ARG A 426 -26.21 6.92 15.59
CA ARG A 426 -25.91 5.53 15.99
C ARG A 426 -25.70 4.61 14.79
N ARG A 427 -26.41 4.83 13.68
CA ARG A 427 -26.29 3.97 12.50
C ARG A 427 -24.97 4.21 11.78
N THR A 428 -24.67 5.46 11.44
CA THR A 428 -23.42 5.81 10.75
C THR A 428 -22.19 5.47 11.59
N CYS A 429 -22.26 5.67 12.91
CA CYS A 429 -21.18 5.29 13.82
C CYS A 429 -20.96 3.77 13.87
N ALA A 430 -22.04 2.99 13.99
CA ALA A 430 -21.97 1.52 13.97
C ALA A 430 -21.45 0.99 12.63
N ASP A 431 -21.92 1.52 11.50
CA ASP A 431 -21.48 1.15 10.16
C ASP A 431 -19.99 1.50 9.95
N THR A 432 -19.53 2.62 10.51
CA THR A 432 -18.11 3.03 10.47
C THR A 432 -17.21 2.10 11.29
N VAL A 433 -17.63 1.73 12.51
CA VAL A 433 -16.89 0.78 13.36
C VAL A 433 -16.83 -0.59 12.70
N ALA A 434 -17.97 -1.08 12.19
CA ALA A 434 -18.03 -2.35 11.48
C ALA A 434 -17.16 -2.37 10.22
N LEU A 435 -17.11 -1.26 9.48
CA LEU A 435 -16.22 -1.10 8.33
C LEU A 435 -14.75 -1.22 8.77
N LEU A 436 -14.31 -0.46 9.79
CA LEU A 436 -12.93 -0.49 10.29
C LEU A 436 -12.52 -1.88 10.80
N ASP A 437 -13.40 -2.55 11.56
CA ASP A 437 -13.17 -3.92 12.00
C ASP A 437 -13.07 -4.90 10.82
N SER A 438 -13.90 -4.73 9.80
CA SER A 438 -13.86 -5.57 8.59
C SER A 438 -12.62 -5.34 7.71
N LEU A 439 -11.98 -4.17 7.82
CA LEU A 439 -10.72 -3.89 7.12
C LEU A 439 -9.54 -4.57 7.84
N GLY A 440 -9.55 -4.60 9.18
CA GLY A 440 -8.52 -5.25 9.99
C GLY A 440 -7.14 -4.58 9.93
N ASP A 441 -7.02 -3.41 9.30
CA ASP A 441 -5.76 -2.67 9.15
C ASP A 441 -5.53 -1.75 10.35
N ARG A 442 -4.54 -2.10 11.19
CA ARG A 442 -4.18 -1.34 12.39
C ARG A 442 -3.56 0.02 12.07
N ALA A 443 -2.77 0.13 10.99
CA ALA A 443 -2.11 1.38 10.63
C ALA A 443 -3.12 2.39 10.10
N PHE A 444 -4.06 1.93 9.25
CA PHE A 444 -5.17 2.74 8.77
C PHE A 444 -6.09 3.18 9.91
N THR A 445 -6.47 2.26 10.80
CA THR A 445 -7.30 2.58 11.97
C THR A 445 -6.64 3.62 12.87
N ARG A 446 -5.31 3.50 13.08
CA ARG A 446 -4.54 4.50 13.82
C ARG A 446 -4.60 5.88 13.16
N ARG A 447 -4.49 5.98 11.84
CA ARG A 447 -4.65 7.27 11.12
C ARG A 447 -6.04 7.88 11.34
N VAL A 448 -7.09 7.08 11.41
CA VAL A 448 -8.46 7.55 11.72
C VAL A 448 -8.53 8.08 13.16
N VAL A 449 -7.96 7.35 14.13
CA VAL A 449 -7.89 7.78 15.54
C VAL A 449 -7.05 9.05 15.71
N ASP A 450 -5.94 9.17 14.98
CA ASP A 450 -5.13 10.39 14.98
C ASP A 450 -5.89 11.58 14.37
N ARG A 451 -6.62 11.35 13.26
CA ARG A 451 -7.47 12.38 12.63
C ARG A 451 -8.60 12.83 13.54
N LEU A 452 -9.17 11.91 14.32
CA LEU A 452 -10.16 12.20 15.35
C LEU A 452 -9.62 13.15 16.44
N ALA A 453 -8.32 13.09 16.73
CA ALA A 453 -7.68 13.96 17.72
C ALA A 453 -7.22 15.32 17.16
N ARG A 454 -7.02 15.45 15.84
CA ARG A 454 -6.53 16.69 15.22
C ARG A 454 -7.51 17.84 15.47
N GLY A 455 -6.98 18.97 15.97
CA GLY A 455 -7.79 20.13 16.31
C GLY A 455 -8.82 19.83 17.41
N ALA A 456 -8.38 19.24 18.52
CA ALA A 456 -9.17 18.91 19.71
C ALA A 456 -9.73 20.17 20.41
N GLY A 457 -10.67 20.85 19.75
CA GLY A 457 -11.53 21.86 20.36
C GLY A 457 -12.60 21.22 21.24
N GLU A 458 -13.32 22.07 21.99
CA GLU A 458 -14.32 21.65 22.98
C GLU A 458 -15.32 20.61 22.43
N THR A 459 -15.95 20.90 21.29
CA THR A 459 -16.94 20.02 20.65
C THR A 459 -16.38 18.63 20.33
N ARG A 460 -15.12 18.55 19.88
CA ARG A 460 -14.50 17.30 19.45
C ARG A 460 -14.10 16.43 20.65
N LEU A 461 -13.60 17.04 21.73
CA LEU A 461 -13.34 16.33 22.99
C LEU A 461 -14.63 15.76 23.61
N GLN A 462 -15.73 16.51 23.55
CA GLN A 462 -17.03 16.01 24.01
C GLN A 462 -17.55 14.88 23.14
N ALA A 463 -17.40 14.97 21.81
CA ALA A 463 -17.75 13.89 20.90
C ALA A 463 -16.95 12.62 21.19
N LEU A 464 -15.65 12.73 21.43
CA LEU A 464 -14.80 11.59 21.82
C LEU A 464 -15.23 10.99 23.17
N ARG A 465 -15.54 11.83 24.15
CA ARG A 465 -16.06 11.38 25.45
C ARG A 465 -17.42 10.67 25.30
N ALA A 466 -18.29 11.18 24.43
CA ALA A 466 -19.58 10.57 24.13
C ALA A 466 -19.43 9.24 23.37
N LEU A 467 -18.49 9.15 22.42
CA LEU A 467 -18.14 7.91 21.74
C LEU A 467 -17.64 6.85 22.74
N ALA A 468 -16.80 7.24 23.70
CA ALA A 468 -16.32 6.38 24.79
C ALA A 468 -17.42 5.95 25.79
N ARG A 469 -18.58 6.60 25.76
CA ARG A 469 -19.77 6.20 26.55
C ARG A 469 -20.79 5.41 25.73
N SER A 470 -20.57 5.29 24.41
CA SER A 470 -21.44 4.57 23.49
C SER A 470 -21.20 3.05 23.56
N PRO A 471 -22.01 2.23 22.88
CA PRO A 471 -21.76 0.79 22.72
C PRO A 471 -20.39 0.46 22.08
N HIS A 472 -19.76 1.42 21.38
CA HIS A 472 -18.48 1.25 20.70
C HIS A 472 -17.26 1.60 21.58
N ALA A 473 -17.46 1.76 22.89
CA ALA A 473 -16.40 2.08 23.84
C ALA A 473 -15.27 1.02 23.88
N ASP A 474 -15.63 -0.25 23.74
CA ASP A 474 -14.66 -1.36 23.77
C ASP A 474 -13.79 -1.37 22.52
N TRP A 475 -14.38 -1.07 21.35
CA TRP A 475 -13.64 -0.89 20.10
C TRP A 475 -12.60 0.22 20.22
N LEU A 476 -13.02 1.40 20.72
CA LEU A 476 -12.11 2.54 20.88
C LEU A 476 -11.02 2.24 21.92
N SER A 477 -11.35 1.50 22.98
CA SER A 477 -10.38 1.07 24.01
C SER A 477 -9.32 0.11 23.45
N GLY A 478 -9.70 -0.78 22.53
CA GLY A 478 -8.78 -1.71 21.87
C GLY A 478 -7.77 -1.06 20.93
N HIS A 479 -7.95 0.24 20.62
CA HIS A 479 -7.11 1.00 19.69
C HIS A 479 -6.41 2.21 20.35
N LEU A 480 -6.20 2.17 21.68
CA LEU A 480 -5.55 3.25 22.43
C LEU A 480 -4.01 3.23 22.35
N ASP A 481 -3.41 2.12 21.95
CA ASP A 481 -1.95 1.97 21.91
C ASP A 481 -1.33 2.96 20.91
N GLY A 482 -0.56 3.91 21.43
CA GLY A 482 0.05 4.98 20.64
C GLY A 482 -0.92 6.04 20.12
N ALA A 483 -2.16 6.07 20.63
CA ALA A 483 -3.14 7.10 20.31
C ALA A 483 -2.78 8.46 20.98
N PRO A 484 -3.24 9.60 20.41
CA PRO A 484 -2.95 10.92 20.97
C PRO A 484 -3.55 11.10 22.36
N LEU A 485 -2.90 11.92 23.19
CA LEU A 485 -3.30 12.17 24.59
C LEU A 485 -4.78 12.56 24.71
N ALA A 486 -5.28 13.41 23.81
CA ALA A 486 -6.68 13.82 23.78
C ALA A 486 -7.68 12.65 23.72
N VAL A 487 -7.36 11.61 22.93
CA VAL A 487 -8.20 10.40 22.81
C VAL A 487 -8.12 9.58 24.09
N ARG A 488 -6.92 9.34 24.63
CA ARG A 488 -6.73 8.58 25.87
C ARG A 488 -7.46 9.20 27.06
N LEU A 489 -7.34 10.52 27.20
CA LEU A 489 -8.05 11.30 28.22
C LEU A 489 -9.57 11.24 28.02
N ALA A 490 -10.07 11.43 26.80
CA ALA A 490 -11.51 11.39 26.53
C ALA A 490 -12.12 10.01 26.79
N VAL A 491 -11.40 8.94 26.42
CA VAL A 491 -11.84 7.56 26.66
C VAL A 491 -11.88 7.25 28.15
N SER A 492 -10.84 7.61 28.89
CA SER A 492 -10.79 7.41 30.33
C SER A 492 -11.85 8.26 31.04
N ALA A 493 -12.07 9.49 30.62
CA ALA A 493 -13.10 10.38 31.15
C ALA A 493 -14.53 9.84 30.88
N GLY A 494 -14.73 9.19 29.73
CA GLY A 494 -15.98 8.52 29.38
C GLY A 494 -16.23 7.28 30.23
N ARG A 495 -15.20 6.44 30.43
CA ARG A 495 -15.29 5.20 31.21
C ARG A 495 -15.46 5.46 32.70
N LEU A 496 -14.60 6.29 33.29
CA LEU A 496 -14.63 6.61 34.73
C LEU A 496 -15.91 7.36 35.12
N GLY A 497 -16.43 8.19 34.22
CA GLY A 497 -17.69 8.92 34.43
C GLY A 497 -18.97 8.14 34.05
N ARG A 498 -18.89 6.82 33.81
CA ARG A 498 -20.04 6.00 33.40
C ARG A 498 -20.82 5.48 34.63
N GLY A 499 -22.16 5.52 34.55
CA GLY A 499 -23.06 4.97 35.58
C GLY A 499 -23.43 5.97 36.68
N ALA A 500 -24.31 5.54 37.60
CA ALA A 500 -24.81 6.37 38.70
C ALA A 500 -23.74 6.72 39.76
N TYR A 501 -22.66 5.95 39.81
CA TYR A 501 -21.54 6.10 40.75
C TYR A 501 -20.22 6.43 40.02
N GLY A 502 -20.30 6.94 38.79
CA GLY A 502 -19.11 7.35 38.04
C GLY A 502 -18.42 8.55 38.70
N LEU A 503 -17.09 8.62 38.56
CA LEU A 503 -16.32 9.76 39.02
C LEU A 503 -16.76 11.03 38.29
N SER A 504 -16.87 12.12 39.03
CA SER A 504 -17.24 13.43 38.50
C SER A 504 -16.47 14.54 39.19
N GLY A 505 -16.52 15.74 38.62
CA GLY A 505 -15.87 16.91 39.20
C GLY A 505 -14.39 16.69 39.48
N VAL A 506 -13.92 17.11 40.66
CA VAL A 506 -12.49 17.09 40.96
C VAL A 506 -11.94 15.67 41.13
N ASP A 507 -12.76 14.69 41.52
CA ASP A 507 -12.28 13.30 41.65
C ASP A 507 -11.97 12.70 40.27
N LEU A 508 -12.76 13.04 39.24
CA LEU A 508 -12.45 12.67 37.85
C LEU A 508 -11.20 13.41 37.34
N TRP A 509 -11.04 14.69 37.70
CA TRP A 509 -9.84 15.47 37.37
C TRP A 509 -8.57 14.82 37.92
N THR A 510 -8.56 14.50 39.21
CA THR A 510 -7.42 13.88 39.88
C THR A 510 -7.11 12.51 39.29
N GLU A 511 -8.11 11.67 39.05
CA GLU A 511 -7.90 10.32 38.48
C GLU A 511 -7.33 10.38 37.06
N LEU A 512 -7.80 11.30 36.22
CA LEU A 512 -7.28 11.44 34.85
C LEU A 512 -5.81 11.88 34.81
N VAL A 513 -5.39 12.74 35.75
CA VAL A 513 -4.00 13.19 35.86
C VAL A 513 -3.11 12.03 36.34
N HIS A 514 -3.54 11.28 37.34
CA HIS A 514 -2.78 10.11 37.82
C HIS A 514 -2.66 9.02 36.77
N ALA A 515 -3.72 8.76 36.00
CA ALA A 515 -3.73 7.68 35.02
C ALA A 515 -2.92 7.97 33.74
N HIS A 516 -2.73 9.25 33.37
CA HIS A 516 -2.15 9.62 32.06
C HIS A 516 -0.97 10.57 32.09
N LEU A 517 -0.70 11.22 33.22
CA LEU A 517 0.27 12.33 33.33
C LEU A 517 1.23 12.17 34.54
N ASP A 518 1.40 10.94 35.04
CA ASP A 518 2.29 10.63 36.17
C ASP A 518 2.05 11.51 37.43
N GLY A 519 0.83 12.02 37.60
CA GLY A 519 0.42 12.79 38.78
C GLY A 519 0.56 14.31 38.68
N GLU A 520 1.11 14.88 37.60
CA GLU A 520 1.23 16.34 37.44
C GLU A 520 0.97 16.83 36.00
N ILE A 521 0.33 18.00 35.86
CA ILE A 521 0.07 18.62 34.56
C ILE A 521 1.21 19.57 34.19
N SER A 522 1.80 19.39 32.99
CA SER A 522 2.96 20.16 32.54
C SER A 522 2.66 21.34 31.60
N ASP A 523 1.50 21.38 30.95
CA ASP A 523 1.22 22.38 29.91
C ASP A 523 -0.24 22.87 29.88
N THR A 524 -0.44 24.07 29.33
CA THR A 524 -1.75 24.74 29.27
C THR A 524 -2.74 24.11 28.31
N ALA A 525 -2.28 23.42 27.25
CA ALA A 525 -3.18 22.74 26.33
C ALA A 525 -3.83 21.53 27.03
N THR A 526 -3.04 20.77 27.79
CA THR A 526 -3.51 19.64 28.60
C THR A 526 -4.48 20.08 29.68
N VAL A 527 -4.21 21.19 30.39
CA VAL A 527 -5.17 21.78 31.34
C VAL A 527 -6.52 22.05 30.66
N ARG A 528 -6.54 22.67 29.47
CA ARG A 528 -7.79 22.97 28.75
C ARG A 528 -8.52 21.72 28.30
N MET A 529 -7.80 20.71 27.83
CA MET A 529 -8.38 19.42 27.43
C MET A 529 -9.05 18.73 28.63
N LEU A 530 -8.33 18.59 29.75
CA LEU A 530 -8.86 18.00 30.97
C LEU A 530 -10.06 18.79 31.50
N TRP A 531 -9.97 20.13 31.50
CA TRP A 531 -11.05 20.97 32.02
C TRP A 531 -12.34 20.77 31.24
N THR A 532 -12.23 20.76 29.91
CA THR A 532 -13.35 20.47 29.01
C THR A 532 -13.94 19.10 29.28
N LEU A 533 -13.09 18.07 29.43
CA LEU A 533 -13.55 16.70 29.65
C LEU A 533 -14.22 16.51 31.01
N VAL A 534 -13.75 17.19 32.07
CA VAL A 534 -14.26 17.04 33.44
C VAL A 534 -15.51 17.90 33.66
N TRP A 535 -15.44 19.19 33.32
CA TRP A 535 -16.51 20.17 33.51
C TRP A 535 -17.01 20.66 32.15
N PRO A 536 -17.90 19.91 31.49
CA PRO A 536 -18.35 20.24 30.15
C PRO A 536 -19.13 21.56 30.11
N GLY A 537 -18.95 22.30 29.01
CA GLY A 537 -19.69 23.51 28.68
C GLY A 537 -18.92 24.80 28.97
N ARG A 538 -19.33 25.87 28.28
CA ARG A 538 -18.69 27.19 28.32
C ARG A 538 -18.59 27.81 29.72
N ASN A 539 -19.47 27.40 30.64
CA ASN A 539 -19.45 27.83 32.04
C ASN A 539 -19.19 26.69 33.04
N GLY A 540 -18.73 25.54 32.55
CA GLY A 540 -18.36 24.41 33.38
C GLY A 540 -17.16 24.76 34.26
N GLY A 541 -17.27 24.45 35.54
CA GLY A 541 -16.19 24.59 36.48
C GLY A 541 -16.43 23.79 37.77
N PRO A 542 -15.38 23.66 38.60
CA PRO A 542 -15.47 23.01 39.90
C PRO A 542 -16.49 23.71 40.79
N THR A 543 -17.24 22.92 41.55
CA THR A 543 -18.14 23.45 42.57
C THR A 543 -17.33 24.21 43.64
N PRO A 544 -17.96 25.15 44.38
CA PRO A 544 -17.28 25.91 45.43
C PRO A 544 -16.41 25.11 46.40
N ARG A 545 -16.80 23.87 46.72
CA ARG A 545 -16.07 22.97 47.62
C ARG A 545 -14.86 22.28 46.97
N GLU A 546 -14.87 22.15 45.65
CA GLU A 546 -13.85 21.44 44.88
C GLU A 546 -12.72 22.35 44.39
N GLN A 547 -12.95 23.67 44.33
CA GLN A 547 -12.05 24.63 43.70
C GLN A 547 -10.60 24.58 44.22
N GLY A 548 -10.41 24.42 45.54
CA GLY A 548 -9.07 24.31 46.12
C GLY A 548 -8.35 23.01 45.75
N ARG A 549 -9.10 21.91 45.63
CA ARG A 549 -8.56 20.58 45.30
C ARG A 549 -8.02 20.50 43.87
N VAL A 550 -8.44 21.38 42.97
CA VAL A 550 -7.90 21.46 41.60
C VAL A 550 -6.37 21.70 41.61
N THR A 551 -5.88 22.44 42.61
CA THR A 551 -4.45 22.75 42.74
C THR A 551 -3.60 21.62 43.33
N GLU A 552 -4.20 20.49 43.72
CA GLU A 552 -3.48 19.32 44.23
C GLU A 552 -2.62 18.66 43.14
N VAL A 553 -3.11 18.64 41.89
CA VAL A 553 -2.47 17.97 40.75
C VAL A 553 -2.16 18.93 39.59
N CYS A 554 -2.44 20.22 39.77
CA CYS A 554 -2.26 21.25 38.75
C CYS A 554 -1.61 22.51 39.34
N PRO A 555 -0.41 22.89 38.86
CA PRO A 555 0.22 24.13 39.26
C PRO A 555 -0.70 25.35 39.03
N PRO A 556 -0.87 26.24 40.03
CA PRO A 556 -1.73 27.40 39.89
C PRO A 556 -1.39 28.34 38.71
N GLY A 557 -0.11 28.41 38.34
CA GLY A 557 0.36 29.19 37.17
C GLY A 557 -0.26 28.69 35.86
N LEU A 558 -0.31 27.38 35.64
CA LEU A 558 -0.91 26.81 34.43
C LEU A 558 -2.41 27.07 34.35
N ILE A 559 -3.12 27.08 35.49
CA ILE A 559 -4.55 27.42 35.55
C ILE A 559 -4.76 28.89 35.13
N ALA A 560 -3.92 29.79 35.65
CA ALA A 560 -3.98 31.21 35.31
C ALA A 560 -3.64 31.45 33.83
N GLU A 561 -2.56 30.86 33.33
CA GLU A 561 -2.13 30.95 31.93
C GLU A 561 -3.16 30.38 30.95
N ALA A 562 -3.80 29.26 31.31
CA ALA A 562 -4.88 28.64 30.54
C ALA A 562 -6.13 29.54 30.44
N GLY A 563 -6.26 30.56 31.31
CA GLY A 563 -7.37 31.49 31.35
C GLY A 563 -8.58 30.98 32.13
N LEU A 564 -8.34 30.15 33.14
CA LEU A 564 -9.38 29.47 33.94
C LEU A 564 -9.45 29.98 35.38
N ALA A 565 -8.67 31.02 35.73
CA ALA A 565 -8.64 31.60 37.07
C ALA A 565 -9.99 32.20 37.50
N ASP A 566 -10.79 32.69 36.55
CA ASP A 566 -12.15 33.21 36.77
C ASP A 566 -13.09 32.14 37.35
N ARG A 567 -12.82 30.86 37.06
CA ARG A 567 -13.58 29.71 37.56
C ARG A 567 -13.25 29.34 39.00
N LEU A 568 -12.18 29.89 39.57
CA LEU A 568 -11.74 29.65 40.96
C LEU A 568 -11.92 30.88 41.87
N THR A 569 -12.70 31.87 41.44
CA THR A 569 -12.95 33.13 42.17
C THR A 569 -13.63 32.92 43.52
N PHE A 570 -14.48 31.90 43.66
CA PHE A 570 -15.11 31.59 44.94
C PHE A 570 -14.06 31.16 45.98
N TRP A 571 -13.12 30.30 45.60
CA TRP A 571 -12.02 29.87 46.46
C TRP A 571 -11.09 31.04 46.82
N LEU A 572 -10.83 31.93 45.86
CA LEU A 572 -10.05 33.14 46.11
C LEU A 572 -10.67 34.00 47.23
N ARG A 573 -12.00 34.13 47.25
CA ARG A 573 -12.74 34.94 48.24
C ARG A 573 -13.03 34.23 49.56
N ASN A 574 -13.26 32.92 49.50
CA ASN A 574 -13.70 32.10 50.62
C ASN A 574 -12.82 30.85 50.75
N PRO A 575 -11.51 31.00 50.99
CA PRO A 575 -10.65 29.84 51.21
C PRO A 575 -11.04 29.15 52.52
N GLN A 576 -10.99 27.81 52.51
CA GLN A 576 -11.08 27.02 53.75
C GLN A 576 -9.78 27.16 54.56
N HIS A 577 -8.64 27.14 53.86
CA HIS A 577 -7.29 27.28 54.39
C HIS A 577 -6.44 28.16 53.47
N LEU A 578 -5.48 28.91 54.03
CA LEU A 578 -4.55 29.77 53.26
C LEU A 578 -3.18 29.09 53.15
N ASP A 579 -3.17 27.91 52.56
CA ASP A 579 -1.96 27.10 52.42
C ASP A 579 -1.07 27.62 51.27
N ARG A 580 0.13 27.03 51.14
CA ARG A 580 1.07 27.38 50.08
C ARG A 580 0.45 27.36 48.67
N PRO A 581 -0.42 26.39 48.28
CA PRO A 581 -1.10 26.41 46.99
C PRO A 581 -2.03 27.62 46.80
N TYR A 582 -2.74 28.05 47.85
CA TYR A 582 -3.62 29.21 47.80
C TYR A 582 -2.83 30.51 47.56
N ILE A 583 -1.71 30.70 48.28
CA ILE A 583 -0.85 31.87 48.10
C ILE A 583 -0.23 31.89 46.70
N ALA A 584 0.20 30.73 46.20
CA ALA A 584 0.69 30.60 44.83
C ALA A 584 -0.40 30.97 43.81
N PHE A 585 -1.63 30.47 43.99
CA PHE A 585 -2.75 30.84 43.13
C PHE A 585 -3.08 32.33 43.19
N ALA A 586 -3.17 32.94 44.38
CA ALA A 586 -3.40 34.37 44.54
C ALA A 586 -2.34 35.21 43.84
N ARG A 587 -1.07 34.78 43.88
CA ARG A 587 0.03 35.47 43.19
C ARG A 587 -0.09 35.41 41.68
N GLU A 588 -0.42 34.24 41.13
CA GLU A 588 -0.62 34.10 39.69
C GLU A 588 -1.88 34.83 39.20
N ALA A 589 -2.96 34.78 39.98
CA ALA A 589 -4.16 35.57 39.75
C ALA A 589 -3.88 37.09 39.74
N ALA A 590 -3.03 37.58 40.65
CA ALA A 590 -2.65 38.99 40.72
C ALA A 590 -1.81 39.46 39.52
N ARG A 591 -1.08 38.55 38.87
CA ARG A 591 -0.21 38.82 37.72
C ARG A 591 -0.94 38.81 36.37
N ALA A 592 -2.20 38.40 36.33
CA ALA A 592 -3.00 38.28 35.11
C ALA A 592 -4.12 39.35 35.04
N PRO A 593 -3.79 40.66 34.94
CA PRO A 593 -4.79 41.71 34.86
C PRO A 593 -5.67 41.55 33.61
N GLY A 594 -6.98 41.75 33.78
CA GLY A 594 -7.97 41.63 32.69
C GLY A 594 -8.66 40.27 32.57
N ARG A 595 -8.24 39.25 33.34
CA ARG A 595 -8.91 37.93 33.38
C ARG A 595 -9.87 37.73 34.55
N LEU A 596 -9.81 38.60 35.55
CA LEU A 596 -10.63 38.54 36.77
C LEU A 596 -11.45 39.81 36.93
N PRO A 597 -12.65 39.73 37.54
CA PRO A 597 -13.37 40.90 38.02
C PRO A 597 -12.49 41.76 38.94
N GLU A 598 -12.69 43.07 38.90
CA GLU A 598 -11.84 44.03 39.63
C GLU A 598 -11.74 43.70 41.13
N ALA A 599 -12.86 43.31 41.74
CA ALA A 599 -12.90 42.96 43.15
C ALA A 599 -12.12 41.68 43.47
N ASP A 600 -12.13 40.68 42.59
CA ASP A 600 -11.37 39.43 42.77
C ASP A 600 -9.86 39.66 42.57
N LEU A 601 -9.49 40.49 41.59
CA LEU A 601 -8.12 40.94 41.41
C LEU A 601 -7.60 41.69 42.64
N ALA A 602 -8.43 42.56 43.23
CA ALA A 602 -8.09 43.27 44.45
C ALA A 602 -7.90 42.32 45.65
N VAL A 603 -8.70 41.25 45.76
CA VAL A 603 -8.49 40.19 46.76
C VAL A 603 -7.12 39.52 46.57
N ALA A 604 -6.80 39.06 45.36
CA ALA A 604 -5.52 38.43 45.06
C ALA A 604 -4.32 39.34 45.39
N GLN A 605 -4.40 40.61 44.99
CA GLN A 605 -3.39 41.62 45.28
C GLN A 605 -3.26 41.93 46.78
N LEU A 606 -4.38 41.97 47.50
CA LEU A 606 -4.38 42.20 48.95
C LEU A 606 -3.72 41.04 49.70
N VAL A 607 -4.03 39.80 49.34
CA VAL A 607 -3.41 38.60 49.92
C VAL A 607 -1.91 38.62 49.70
N CYS A 608 -1.47 38.86 48.46
CA CYS A 608 -0.05 38.91 48.13
C CYS A 608 0.66 40.03 48.89
N LEU A 609 0.09 41.24 48.90
CA LEU A 609 0.67 42.39 49.61
C LEU A 609 0.80 42.11 51.10
N ALA A 610 -0.25 41.61 51.75
CA ALA A 610 -0.23 41.35 53.19
C ALA A 610 0.77 40.23 53.54
N HIS A 611 0.73 39.10 52.81
CA HIS A 611 1.65 37.99 53.02
C HIS A 611 3.12 38.37 52.75
N ASP A 612 3.38 39.13 51.68
CA ASP A 612 4.73 39.59 51.34
C ASP A 612 5.24 40.64 52.33
N PHE A 613 4.35 41.48 52.89
CA PHE A 613 4.67 42.38 53.99
C PHE A 613 5.04 41.63 55.28
N ALA A 614 4.27 40.61 55.67
CA ALA A 614 4.60 39.75 56.81
C ALA A 614 5.97 39.07 56.64
N ALA A 615 6.31 38.68 55.41
CA ALA A 615 7.60 38.09 55.06
C ALA A 615 8.75 39.11 54.91
N GLY A 616 8.50 40.41 55.08
CA GLY A 616 9.50 41.48 54.95
C GLY A 616 9.92 41.78 53.50
N ARG A 617 9.14 41.34 52.50
CA ARG A 617 9.40 41.61 51.07
C ARG A 617 8.81 42.93 50.59
N GLU A 618 7.85 43.49 51.34
CA GLU A 618 7.18 44.75 51.00
C GLU A 618 7.47 45.82 52.07
N PRO A 619 7.74 47.09 51.71
CA PRO A 619 7.94 48.17 52.67
C PRO A 619 6.64 48.53 53.43
N LEU A 620 6.78 48.96 54.69
CA LEU A 620 5.64 49.36 55.52
C LEU A 620 4.90 50.56 54.90
N ALA A 621 5.63 51.58 54.45
CA ALA A 621 5.02 52.78 53.86
C ALA A 621 4.16 52.48 52.61
N ASP A 622 4.62 51.58 51.74
CA ASP A 622 3.85 51.17 50.55
C ASP A 622 2.63 50.34 50.93
N THR A 623 2.79 49.40 51.86
CA THR A 623 1.70 48.56 52.37
C THR A 623 0.60 49.40 53.00
N MET A 624 0.95 50.37 53.84
CA MET A 624 -0.03 51.26 54.50
C MET A 624 -0.80 52.12 53.51
N ARG A 625 -0.16 52.53 52.40
CA ARG A 625 -0.81 53.29 51.32
C ARG A 625 -1.75 52.42 50.48
N ARG A 626 -1.32 51.22 50.06
CA ARG A 626 -2.06 50.37 49.12
C ARG A 626 -3.18 49.55 49.78
N CYS A 627 -2.98 49.11 51.02
CA CYS A 627 -3.90 48.20 51.69
C CYS A 627 -5.34 48.75 51.85
N PRO A 628 -5.59 50.01 52.26
CA PRO A 628 -6.94 50.57 52.32
C PRO A 628 -7.66 50.54 50.97
N THR A 629 -6.97 50.95 49.90
CA THR A 629 -7.50 50.95 48.54
C THR A 629 -7.83 49.54 48.06
N LEU A 630 -6.96 48.56 48.33
CA LEU A 630 -7.21 47.17 47.97
C LEU A 630 -8.35 46.55 48.80
N LYS A 631 -8.43 46.81 50.11
CA LYS A 631 -9.57 46.35 50.95
C LYS A 631 -10.89 46.95 50.45
N ALA A 632 -10.91 48.24 50.09
CA ALA A 632 -12.11 48.88 49.55
C ALA A 632 -12.56 48.27 48.22
N ARG A 633 -11.63 48.02 47.28
CA ARG A 633 -11.92 47.40 45.98
C ARG A 633 -12.31 45.93 46.09
N ALA A 634 -11.70 45.19 47.01
CA ALA A 634 -12.00 43.79 47.27
C ALA A 634 -13.42 43.56 47.83
N GLY A 635 -13.97 44.57 48.52
CA GLY A 635 -15.29 44.50 49.15
C GLY A 635 -15.26 43.63 50.41
N ARG A 636 -16.38 42.94 50.69
CA ARG A 636 -16.51 42.10 51.88
C ARG A 636 -15.69 40.81 51.73
N LEU A 637 -14.66 40.65 52.56
CA LEU A 637 -13.84 39.45 52.64
C LEU A 637 -14.52 38.37 53.49
N GLY A 638 -14.24 37.10 53.17
CA GLY A 638 -14.59 35.97 54.04
C GLY A 638 -13.85 36.06 55.39
N THR A 639 -14.42 35.46 56.45
CA THR A 639 -13.87 35.56 57.81
C THR A 639 -12.43 35.07 57.93
N VAL A 640 -12.13 33.92 57.31
CA VAL A 640 -10.78 33.32 57.28
C VAL A 640 -9.77 34.25 56.60
N LEU A 641 -10.16 34.82 55.47
CA LEU A 641 -9.32 35.70 54.67
C LEU A 641 -9.06 37.05 55.38
N ASP A 642 -10.11 37.66 55.94
CA ASP A 642 -9.97 38.93 56.65
C ASP A 642 -9.14 38.77 57.92
N ASP A 643 -9.30 37.65 58.65
CA ASP A 643 -8.46 37.32 59.81
C ASP A 643 -6.99 37.10 59.41
N ALA A 644 -6.72 36.34 58.35
CA ALA A 644 -5.36 36.12 57.85
C ALA A 644 -4.68 37.40 57.35
N VAL A 645 -5.42 38.29 56.67
CA VAL A 645 -4.88 39.59 56.27
C VAL A 645 -4.53 40.43 57.48
N ASP A 646 -5.38 40.46 58.52
CA ASP A 646 -5.08 41.19 59.75
C ASP A 646 -3.90 40.55 60.50
N TYR A 647 -3.80 39.22 60.53
CA TYR A 647 -2.65 38.49 61.05
C TYR A 647 -1.36 38.90 60.34
N TRP A 648 -1.30 38.84 59.01
CA TRP A 648 -0.10 39.20 58.24
C TRP A 648 0.28 40.68 58.37
N LEU A 649 -0.70 41.58 58.39
CA LEU A 649 -0.44 43.01 58.63
C LEU A 649 0.15 43.24 60.03
N ALA A 650 -0.40 42.59 61.05
CA ALA A 650 0.14 42.65 62.41
C ALA A 650 1.59 42.15 62.48
N HIS A 651 1.91 41.02 61.85
CA HIS A 651 3.25 40.45 61.83
C HIS A 651 4.25 41.33 61.08
N GLY A 652 3.87 41.87 59.92
CA GLY A 652 4.71 42.80 59.19
C GLY A 652 4.96 44.08 59.99
N MET A 653 3.95 44.61 60.69
CA MET A 653 4.12 45.77 61.58
C MET A 653 5.05 45.48 62.75
N ALA A 654 4.87 44.35 63.45
CA ALA A 654 5.72 43.99 64.59
C ALA A 654 7.20 43.79 64.19
N ARG A 655 7.46 43.35 62.95
CA ARG A 655 8.83 43.18 62.41
C ARG A 655 9.44 44.47 61.83
N SER A 656 8.63 45.50 61.61
CA SER A 656 9.08 46.77 61.02
C SER A 656 9.90 47.59 62.01
N ASP A 657 10.77 48.48 61.50
CA ASP A 657 11.54 49.37 62.37
C ASP A 657 10.61 50.35 63.11
N PRO A 658 10.80 50.56 64.43
CA PRO A 658 9.98 51.46 65.22
C PRO A 658 9.88 52.89 64.69
N GLU A 659 10.93 53.43 64.08
CA GLU A 659 10.88 54.77 63.47
C GLU A 659 9.97 54.80 62.25
N GLU A 660 9.91 53.71 61.49
CA GLU A 660 9.04 53.60 60.32
C GLU A 660 7.58 53.45 60.74
N LEU A 661 7.31 52.66 61.79
CA LEU A 661 5.97 52.56 62.39
C LEU A 661 5.44 53.93 62.83
N ARG A 662 6.29 54.73 63.47
CA ARG A 662 5.93 56.10 63.88
C ARG A 662 5.67 57.00 62.69
N ARG A 663 6.56 57.00 61.69
CA ARG A 663 6.46 57.88 60.52
C ARG A 663 5.25 57.58 59.64
N THR A 664 4.88 56.32 59.52
CA THR A 664 3.76 55.88 58.67
C THR A 664 2.41 55.91 59.38
N GLY A 665 2.39 56.06 60.71
CA GLY A 665 1.16 56.01 61.49
C GLY A 665 0.48 54.64 61.48
N ALA A 666 1.21 53.57 61.20
CA ALA A 666 0.65 52.22 60.99
C ALA A 666 -0.17 51.73 62.18
N LEU A 667 0.21 52.08 63.42
CA LEU A 667 -0.53 51.67 64.62
C LEU A 667 -1.85 52.41 64.81
N HIS A 668 -2.09 53.54 64.13
CA HIS A 668 -3.44 54.13 64.07
C HIS A 668 -4.45 53.13 63.50
N ARG A 669 -4.02 52.35 62.50
CA ARG A 669 -4.85 51.29 61.89
C ARG A 669 -5.09 50.12 62.83
N VAL A 670 -4.11 49.75 63.64
CA VAL A 670 -4.27 48.69 64.66
C VAL A 670 -5.25 49.17 65.74
N ALA A 671 -5.03 50.39 66.27
CA ALA A 671 -5.80 50.97 67.36
C ALA A 671 -7.29 51.19 67.02
N THR A 672 -7.59 51.58 65.79
CA THR A 672 -8.96 51.79 65.28
C THR A 672 -9.55 50.54 64.61
N GLY A 673 -8.72 49.53 64.37
CA GLY A 673 -9.03 48.31 63.63
C GLY A 673 -9.95 47.33 64.36
N ARG A 674 -10.11 46.12 63.83
CA ARG A 674 -10.90 45.06 64.46
C ARG A 674 -10.17 44.52 65.70
N MET A 675 -10.91 43.95 66.65
CA MET A 675 -10.30 43.30 67.83
C MET A 675 -9.30 42.20 67.46
N ALA A 676 -9.56 41.49 66.34
CA ALA A 676 -8.64 40.48 65.81
C ALA A 676 -7.26 41.09 65.45
N LEU A 677 -7.22 42.23 64.76
CA LEU A 677 -5.96 42.91 64.40
C LEU A 677 -5.17 43.35 65.63
N ILE A 678 -5.85 43.87 66.66
CA ILE A 678 -5.22 44.25 67.93
C ILE A 678 -4.60 43.02 68.60
N ARG A 679 -5.36 41.93 68.72
CA ARG A 679 -4.86 40.67 69.30
C ARG A 679 -3.65 40.13 68.52
N HIS A 680 -3.77 40.02 67.19
CA HIS A 680 -2.70 39.53 66.33
C HIS A 680 -1.44 40.40 66.43
N TYR A 681 -1.57 41.72 66.58
CA TYR A 681 -0.41 42.60 66.79
C TYR A 681 0.27 42.34 68.13
N GLY A 682 -0.50 42.15 69.20
CA GLY A 682 0.05 41.79 70.51
C GLY A 682 0.83 40.48 70.47
N ASP A 683 0.24 39.45 69.84
CA ASP A 683 0.89 38.14 69.69
C ASP A 683 2.14 38.23 68.82
N ALA A 684 2.08 38.95 67.70
CA ALA A 684 3.23 39.16 66.81
C ALA A 684 4.38 39.92 67.48
N VAL A 685 4.09 40.90 68.35
CA VAL A 685 5.12 41.63 69.10
C VAL A 685 5.84 40.70 70.08
N ARG A 686 5.09 39.86 70.81
CA ARG A 686 5.68 38.86 71.73
C ARG A 686 6.51 37.83 70.97
N GLU A 687 6.04 37.38 69.80
CA GLU A 687 6.80 36.46 68.95
C GLU A 687 8.09 37.10 68.42
N ALA A 688 8.03 38.36 67.96
CA ALA A 688 9.18 39.11 67.48
C ALA A 688 10.22 39.37 68.59
N GLN A 689 9.78 39.51 69.83
CA GLN A 689 10.65 39.60 71.01
C GLN A 689 11.37 38.26 71.28
N ALA A 690 10.71 37.12 71.05
CA ALA A 690 11.26 35.79 71.31
C ALA A 690 12.19 35.26 70.21
N HIS A 691 11.93 35.57 68.93
CA HIS A 691 12.64 34.97 67.78
C HIS A 691 13.70 35.87 67.14
N GLY A 692 13.97 37.05 67.71
CA GLY A 692 14.96 38.01 67.22
C GLY A 692 14.45 38.88 66.06
N GLY A 693 14.81 40.17 66.06
CA GLY A 693 14.36 41.14 65.06
C GLY A 693 14.43 42.60 65.54
N ALA A 694 13.57 43.47 65.00
CA ALA A 694 13.51 44.89 65.37
C ALA A 694 13.13 45.14 66.84
N LEU A 695 12.51 44.16 67.49
CA LEU A 695 12.05 44.19 68.87
C LEU A 695 12.86 43.27 69.81
N ASP A 696 14.00 42.75 69.35
CA ASP A 696 14.93 42.00 70.18
C ASP A 696 15.47 42.87 71.34
N PRO A 697 15.60 42.35 72.58
CA PRO A 697 16.13 43.13 73.71
C PRO A 697 17.49 43.80 73.45
N ALA A 698 18.39 43.20 72.64
CA ALA A 698 19.64 43.87 72.30
C ALA A 698 19.43 45.00 71.29
N ALA A 699 18.55 44.82 70.31
CA ALA A 699 18.15 45.84 69.35
C ALA A 699 17.39 47.02 70.01
N LEU A 700 16.68 46.77 71.10
CA LEU A 700 15.98 47.77 71.91
C LEU A 700 16.90 48.52 72.90
N ARG A 701 18.22 48.30 72.87
CA ARG A 701 19.18 49.15 73.58
C ARG A 701 19.41 50.50 72.90
N ASP A 702 19.01 50.66 71.64
CA ASP A 702 19.06 51.93 70.93
C ASP A 702 17.98 52.89 71.47
N PRO A 703 18.35 54.03 72.09
CA PRO A 703 17.41 55.04 72.59
C PRO A 703 16.40 55.52 71.54
N ARG A 704 16.75 55.52 70.25
CA ARG A 704 15.86 55.96 69.16
C ARG A 704 14.67 55.03 69.00
N ARG A 705 14.89 53.73 69.10
CA ARG A 705 13.85 52.69 68.97
C ARG A 705 12.92 52.70 70.18
N VAL A 706 13.48 52.82 71.38
CA VAL A 706 12.72 52.93 72.63
C VAL A 706 11.82 54.19 72.61
N ALA A 707 12.39 55.34 72.26
CA ALA A 707 11.63 56.59 72.15
C ALA A 707 10.49 56.47 71.11
N SER A 708 10.74 55.81 69.98
CA SER A 708 9.72 55.61 68.96
C SER A 708 8.62 54.65 69.39
N LEU A 709 8.93 53.49 69.95
CA LEU A 709 7.91 52.57 70.46
C LEU A 709 7.08 53.21 71.58
N PHE A 710 7.74 53.90 72.51
CA PHE A 710 7.05 54.57 73.60
C PHE A 710 6.03 55.58 73.07
N LEU A 711 6.44 56.43 72.12
CA LEU A 711 5.50 57.38 71.50
C LEU A 711 4.37 56.64 70.79
N VAL A 712 4.66 55.65 69.95
CA VAL A 712 3.61 55.01 69.14
C VAL A 712 2.59 54.24 70.01
N TRP A 713 2.98 53.69 71.17
CA TRP A 713 2.05 53.00 72.09
C TRP A 713 1.35 53.93 73.08
N THR A 714 1.92 55.09 73.40
CA THR A 714 1.32 56.07 74.31
C THR A 714 0.50 57.15 73.60
N ASP A 715 0.69 57.33 72.29
CA ASP A 715 -0.01 58.35 71.53
C ASP A 715 -1.53 58.10 71.57
N ALA A 716 -2.27 59.17 71.86
CA ALA A 716 -3.70 59.10 71.97
C ALA A 716 -4.29 59.00 70.56
N VAL A 717 -4.64 57.77 70.17
CA VAL A 717 -5.27 57.54 68.88
C VAL A 717 -6.78 57.86 68.98
N ASP A 718 -7.21 58.90 68.28
CA ASP A 718 -8.62 59.23 68.12
C ASP A 718 -9.39 58.04 67.51
N GLY A 719 -10.48 57.65 68.18
CA GLY A 719 -11.28 56.47 67.79
C GLY A 719 -10.69 55.12 68.19
N ALA A 720 -9.61 55.08 69.00
CA ALA A 720 -9.05 53.84 69.50
C ALA A 720 -10.06 53.04 70.33
N LYS A 721 -10.14 51.74 70.04
CA LYS A 721 -11.01 50.83 70.79
C LYS A 721 -10.41 50.51 72.16
N GLY A 722 -11.25 50.16 73.13
CA GLY A 722 -10.81 49.85 74.51
C GLY A 722 -9.70 48.80 74.58
N GLY A 723 -9.75 47.78 73.70
CA GLY A 723 -8.71 46.76 73.61
C GLY A 723 -7.32 47.27 73.23
N TRP A 724 -7.22 48.38 72.49
CA TRP A 724 -5.92 48.99 72.17
C TRP A 724 -5.24 49.58 73.42
N ARG A 725 -6.00 50.30 74.27
CA ARG A 725 -5.42 50.91 75.48
C ARG A 725 -4.92 49.86 76.47
N GLN A 726 -5.65 48.75 76.55
CA GLN A 726 -5.21 47.61 77.36
C GLN A 726 -3.93 47.01 76.77
N LEU A 727 -3.94 46.65 75.49
CA LEU A 727 -2.76 46.05 74.84
C LEU A 727 -1.55 46.98 74.87
N SER A 728 -1.71 48.28 74.62
CA SER A 728 -0.58 49.22 74.61
C SER A 728 0.03 49.37 76.01
N GLY A 729 -0.79 49.34 77.06
CA GLY A 729 -0.31 49.26 78.44
C GLY A 729 0.48 47.98 78.72
N GLU A 730 -0.06 46.83 78.31
CA GLU A 730 0.62 45.52 78.43
C GLU A 730 1.96 45.53 77.66
N LEU A 731 1.99 45.99 76.41
CA LEU A 731 3.20 46.04 75.59
C LEU A 731 4.26 47.00 76.15
N LEU A 732 3.85 48.15 76.71
CA LEU A 732 4.78 49.06 77.40
C LEU A 732 5.46 48.35 78.57
N LEU A 733 4.71 47.62 79.38
CA LEU A 733 5.23 46.87 80.53
C LEU A 733 6.10 45.69 80.08
N ASP A 734 5.58 44.83 79.22
CA ASP A 734 6.18 43.55 78.85
C ASP A 734 7.42 43.72 77.94
N VAL A 735 7.41 44.73 77.05
CA VAL A 735 8.49 44.95 76.08
C VAL A 735 9.44 46.04 76.54
N LEU A 736 8.97 47.26 76.77
CA LEU A 736 9.87 48.36 77.17
C LEU A 736 10.28 48.26 78.64
N GLY A 737 9.36 47.85 79.52
CA GLY A 737 9.65 47.65 80.94
C GLY A 737 10.74 46.59 81.18
N ALA A 738 10.77 45.53 80.38
CA ALA A 738 11.82 44.50 80.43
C ALA A 738 13.20 45.01 79.95
N VAL A 739 13.24 46.04 79.10
CA VAL A 739 14.48 46.63 78.56
C VAL A 739 15.02 47.76 79.43
N LEU A 740 14.15 48.47 80.17
CA LEU A 740 14.53 49.61 81.02
C LEU A 740 15.73 49.34 81.95
N PRO A 741 15.83 48.19 82.66
CA PRO A 741 16.97 47.91 83.54
C PRO A 741 18.31 47.76 82.79
N GLN A 742 18.27 47.55 81.47
CA GLN A 742 19.44 47.36 80.62
C GLN A 742 19.97 48.68 80.01
N LEU A 743 19.25 49.79 80.20
CA LEU A 743 19.64 51.12 79.72
C LEU A 743 20.32 51.90 80.85
N ASP A 744 21.47 52.51 80.57
CA ASP A 744 22.13 53.40 81.52
C ASP A 744 21.46 54.79 81.57
N GLU A 745 21.80 55.62 82.57
CA GLU A 745 21.19 56.96 82.71
C GLU A 745 21.46 57.86 81.51
N ARG A 746 22.55 57.62 80.76
CA ARG A 746 22.83 58.35 79.51
C ARG A 746 21.82 57.98 78.42
N ALA A 747 21.62 56.69 78.17
CA ALA A 747 20.65 56.19 77.21
C ALA A 747 19.22 56.64 77.57
N LEU A 748 18.85 56.62 78.85
CA LEU A 748 17.57 57.12 79.34
C LEU A 748 17.41 58.64 79.14
N GLY A 749 18.48 59.42 79.31
CA GLY A 749 18.51 60.85 79.00
C GLY A 749 18.41 61.13 77.48
N GLU A 750 19.04 60.29 76.66
CA GLU A 750 18.93 60.36 75.20
C GLU A 750 17.51 60.04 74.73
N VAL A 751 16.82 59.05 75.33
CA VAL A 751 15.39 58.78 75.08
C VAL A 751 14.56 60.05 75.38
N ALA A 752 14.71 60.64 76.57
CA ALA A 752 13.97 61.85 76.93
C ALA A 752 14.21 63.02 75.98
N THR A 753 15.46 63.21 75.52
CA THR A 753 15.82 64.22 74.52
C THR A 753 15.13 63.94 73.18
N LEU A 754 15.11 62.69 72.72
CA LEU A 754 14.45 62.30 71.48
C LEU A 754 12.92 62.45 71.58
N LEU A 755 12.33 62.17 72.75
CA LEU A 755 10.92 62.41 73.03
C LEU A 755 10.58 63.90 73.02
N ALA A 756 11.44 64.75 73.59
CA ALA A 756 11.25 66.21 73.55
C ALA A 756 11.21 66.73 72.10
N GLY A 757 12.11 66.24 71.24
CA GLY A 757 12.17 66.64 69.84
C GLY A 757 11.03 66.10 68.97
N ARG A 758 10.38 64.99 69.36
CA ARG A 758 9.37 64.29 68.54
C ARG A 758 7.92 64.43 69.05
N GLY A 759 7.73 64.39 70.36
CA GLY A 759 6.43 64.44 71.05
C GLY A 759 6.26 65.67 71.96
N GLY A 760 7.22 66.59 71.95
CA GLY A 760 7.21 67.81 72.76
C GLY A 760 7.28 67.53 74.28
N GLU A 761 6.96 68.56 75.07
CA GLU A 761 6.98 68.47 76.54
C GLU A 761 6.02 67.39 77.09
N ARG A 762 4.91 67.14 76.40
CA ARG A 762 3.93 66.11 76.79
C ARG A 762 4.51 64.70 76.71
N GLY A 763 5.30 64.39 75.67
CA GLY A 763 5.96 63.10 75.53
C GLY A 763 6.96 62.82 76.65
N VAL A 764 7.72 63.85 77.06
CA VAL A 764 8.68 63.77 78.17
C VAL A 764 7.98 63.58 79.51
N GLN A 765 6.88 64.32 79.75
CA GLN A 765 6.07 64.18 80.96
C GLN A 765 5.46 62.78 81.07
N ALA A 766 4.89 62.25 79.97
CA ALA A 766 4.34 60.89 79.92
C ALA A 766 5.41 59.82 80.18
N TRP A 767 6.60 59.98 79.60
CA TRP A 767 7.75 59.10 79.83
C TRP A 767 8.21 59.09 81.28
N ASN A 768 8.40 60.27 81.88
CA ASN A 768 8.84 60.38 83.27
C ASN A 768 7.80 59.80 84.22
N LYS A 769 6.50 60.06 83.98
CA LYS A 769 5.41 59.51 84.77
C LYS A 769 5.35 57.99 84.69
N TRP A 770 5.46 57.43 83.48
CA TRP A 770 5.46 55.98 83.26
C TRP A 770 6.69 55.32 83.91
N ARG A 771 7.90 55.87 83.71
CA ARG A 771 9.15 55.38 84.31
C ARG A 771 9.10 55.41 85.85
N GLN A 772 8.54 56.47 86.44
CA GLN A 772 8.37 56.58 87.89
C GLN A 772 7.39 55.55 88.45
N GLY A 773 6.37 55.16 87.69
CA GLY A 773 5.43 54.10 88.08
C GLY A 773 5.99 52.67 87.95
N MET A 774 7.14 52.51 87.31
CA MET A 774 7.85 51.22 87.13
C MET A 774 8.96 50.99 88.17
N ARG A 775 9.36 52.04 88.91
CA ARG A 775 10.27 51.97 90.05
C ARG A 775 9.47 51.72 91.32
#